data_AF-A0A7C7LK09-F1
#
_entry.id   AF-A0A7C7LK09-F1
#
_cell.length_a   1.000
_cell.length_b   1.000
_cell.length_c   1.000
_cell.angle_alpha   90.00
_cell.angle_beta   90.00
_cell.angle_gamma   90.00
#
_symmetry.space_group_name_H-M   'P 1'
#
loop_
_entity.id
_entity.type
_entity.pdbx_description
1 polymer ?
#
loop_
_entity_poly.entity_id
_entity_poly.type
_entity_poly.pdbx_seq_one_letter_code
_entity_poly.pdbx_strand_id
1 'polypeptide(L)'
;PQYPTDSDDFRRPHSDWANDGTTTLFLDGATLYRMDGSKPSIANLLIVNGKIAGIGKDVVAPNDAAMINADGWHIMPGIIDAHSHLALDAINEGKVAISAECRVGDMIRPQDVSIWRAAAGGTTVVQSLHGSANPIGGQAATWELNYWLPSINDLLIEDAAQNIKFALGENVKQSNWASAWGKRFPNSRVGVDAVYRRAFMAAQDYRLQRKLAEQGRWPDFVKDVRLEVLADILDNKIHIQCHSYRADELLMFLKICADFGIKRPTFQHVLEGYKVANEIAAAGAMASTFSDWWAYKYEVKDAIPWNVEILHKAGVTVSINSDSDEMIRRLNTEAAKAMLYGGLSYEDAMATCTINSAKQLRLADRLGSIEVGKDATISVFDKHPLSNYARCELTLAQGKVLYQRPTNMDARWQEYAQQSESFAKENTDLIVIDSELKQVDEKLLAQFTKLGAKKTYFIQNANIHAISEGPFKGSLLIKDGIITNIYRGRRTPPQRPNLEIVDAQGKDLYPGFINTLDRTGLIEIESLRATDDTIEIGDDQADLRVEVAIHADSAHHNITRMTGVSYVLTQPGRGRIRGQGALIQLAGITTADMVIKRHGLFINFPRTPRFDQADGPTTADAVEELNEWIELTKEYASFEMHAQRDAKLEALMPYFIDGEQIFLVANSAATIMDARAWVAKHDLNVVYVSAKNAYQVAGYLGADNASIITGPVHSLPSGSAQAAFDYPYRAPSVLTAAGCRVALYTNDVEVTRNLPFQA
;
A
#
# COMPACT_ATOMS: atom_id res chain seq x y z
N PRO A 1 7.60 -29.72 -39.54
CA PRO A 1 6.80 -30.70 -38.76
C PRO A 1 5.47 -30.07 -38.34
N GLN A 2 4.37 -30.83 -38.28
CA GLN A 2 3.06 -30.32 -37.82
C GLN A 2 2.98 -30.44 -36.30
N TYR A 3 2.70 -29.33 -35.61
CA TYR A 3 2.69 -29.29 -34.16
C TYR A 3 1.33 -29.77 -33.57
N PRO A 4 1.33 -30.39 -32.38
CA PRO A 4 0.14 -30.68 -31.60
C PRO A 4 -0.82 -29.49 -31.37
N THR A 5 -2.14 -29.70 -31.54
CA THR A 5 -3.21 -28.76 -31.15
C THR A 5 -4.26 -29.41 -30.23
N ASP A 6 -4.88 -28.64 -29.34
CA ASP A 6 -5.87 -29.15 -28.38
C ASP A 6 -7.29 -28.76 -28.81
N SER A 7 -8.11 -29.74 -29.19
CA SER A 7 -9.54 -29.57 -29.47
C SER A 7 -10.40 -29.72 -28.19
N ASP A 8 -11.68 -29.38 -28.25
CA ASP A 8 -12.59 -29.64 -27.11
C ASP A 8 -12.75 -31.13 -26.82
N ASP A 9 -12.77 -31.99 -27.85
CA ASP A 9 -12.79 -33.45 -27.65
C ASP A 9 -11.55 -33.93 -26.90
N PHE A 10 -10.38 -33.31 -27.14
CA PHE A 10 -9.16 -33.61 -26.40
C PHE A 10 -9.22 -33.16 -24.94
N ARG A 11 -9.97 -32.09 -24.63
CA ARG A 11 -10.15 -31.56 -23.27
C ARG A 11 -11.18 -32.33 -22.45
N ARG A 12 -12.10 -33.04 -23.10
CA ARG A 12 -13.21 -33.75 -22.45
C ARG A 12 -12.67 -34.89 -21.57
N PRO A 13 -13.18 -35.07 -20.34
CA PRO A 13 -12.84 -36.23 -19.52
C PRO A 13 -13.09 -37.52 -20.31
N HIS A 14 -12.14 -38.46 -20.24
CA HIS A 14 -12.16 -39.67 -21.05
C HIS A 14 -12.68 -40.90 -20.29
N SER A 15 -12.83 -40.80 -18.97
CA SER A 15 -13.43 -41.87 -18.16
C SER A 15 -14.95 -41.85 -18.19
N ASP A 16 -15.58 -43.03 -18.21
CA ASP A 16 -17.04 -43.16 -18.24
C ASP A 16 -17.70 -42.54 -17.00
N TRP A 17 -17.15 -42.80 -15.80
CA TRP A 17 -17.65 -42.25 -14.53
C TRP A 17 -17.64 -40.72 -14.45
N ALA A 18 -16.84 -40.05 -15.28
CA ALA A 18 -16.80 -38.59 -15.35
C ALA A 18 -17.93 -38.01 -16.23
N ASN A 19 -18.55 -38.84 -17.08
CA ASN A 19 -19.50 -38.43 -18.11
C ASN A 19 -20.91 -39.02 -17.93
N ASP A 20 -21.08 -40.07 -17.12
CA ASP A 20 -22.33 -40.81 -16.94
C ASP A 20 -23.22 -40.32 -15.78
N GLY A 21 -22.79 -39.27 -15.07
CA GLY A 21 -23.51 -38.71 -13.93
C GLY A 21 -23.25 -39.42 -12.59
N THR A 22 -22.24 -40.31 -12.52
CA THR A 22 -21.81 -40.92 -11.26
C THR A 22 -21.48 -39.88 -10.19
N THR A 23 -22.04 -40.04 -8.99
CA THR A 23 -21.83 -39.13 -7.85
C THR A 23 -21.07 -39.76 -6.69
N THR A 24 -20.79 -41.07 -6.75
CA THR A 24 -20.05 -41.81 -5.73
C THR A 24 -18.72 -42.29 -6.30
N LEU A 25 -17.60 -41.78 -5.77
CA LEU A 25 -16.25 -42.13 -6.22
C LEU A 25 -15.45 -42.73 -5.07
N PHE A 26 -14.72 -43.80 -5.32
CA PHE A 26 -13.80 -44.40 -4.36
C PHE A 26 -12.38 -44.40 -4.93
N LEU A 27 -11.49 -43.60 -4.32
CA LEU A 27 -10.08 -43.54 -4.69
C LEU A 27 -9.30 -44.45 -3.74
N ASP A 28 -8.72 -45.50 -4.30
CA ASP A 28 -8.04 -46.57 -3.56
C ASP A 28 -6.52 -46.33 -3.49
N GLY A 29 -5.98 -46.18 -2.28
CA GLY A 29 -4.54 -46.23 -2.04
C GLY A 29 -3.68 -44.98 -2.32
N ALA A 30 -4.26 -43.77 -2.32
CA ALA A 30 -3.49 -42.54 -2.58
C ALA A 30 -2.71 -42.01 -1.35
N THR A 31 -1.62 -41.27 -1.59
CA THR A 31 -0.98 -40.44 -0.56
C THR A 31 -1.79 -39.15 -0.37
N LEU A 32 -2.41 -38.98 0.80
CA LEU A 32 -3.26 -37.83 1.11
C LEU A 32 -2.50 -36.74 1.89
N TYR A 33 -2.62 -35.49 1.45
CA TYR A 33 -2.18 -34.28 2.14
C TYR A 33 -3.41 -33.52 2.65
N ARG A 34 -3.78 -33.71 3.92
CA ARG A 34 -5.14 -33.34 4.38
C ARG A 34 -5.31 -31.86 4.77
N MET A 35 -4.25 -31.15 5.14
CA MET A 35 -4.29 -29.76 5.63
C MET A 35 -5.20 -29.54 6.85
N ASP A 36 -5.42 -30.59 7.65
CA ASP A 36 -6.17 -30.57 8.91
C ASP A 36 -5.26 -30.78 10.15
N GLY A 37 -3.94 -30.68 9.96
CA GLY A 37 -2.92 -30.99 10.96
C GLY A 37 -2.50 -32.46 11.01
N SER A 38 -3.14 -33.35 10.23
CA SER A 38 -2.71 -34.74 10.08
C SER A 38 -1.49 -34.84 9.17
N LYS A 39 -0.52 -35.68 9.56
CA LYS A 39 0.62 -36.01 8.70
C LYS A 39 0.18 -36.70 7.41
N PRO A 40 0.90 -36.52 6.29
CA PRO A 40 0.62 -37.24 5.05
C PRO A 40 0.63 -38.75 5.24
N SER A 41 -0.36 -39.44 4.65
CA SER A 41 -0.53 -40.88 4.80
C SER A 41 -1.21 -41.52 3.60
N ILE A 42 -0.90 -42.78 3.32
CA ILE A 42 -1.60 -43.60 2.32
C ILE A 42 -2.96 -44.04 2.90
N ALA A 43 -4.05 -43.69 2.22
CA ALA A 43 -5.41 -44.02 2.63
C ALA A 43 -6.39 -43.97 1.45
N ASN A 44 -7.58 -44.53 1.66
CA ASN A 44 -8.68 -44.47 0.70
C ASN A 44 -9.50 -43.20 0.94
N LEU A 45 -10.08 -42.67 -0.13
CA LEU A 45 -10.95 -41.49 -0.12
C LEU A 45 -12.29 -41.85 -0.77
N LEU A 46 -13.37 -41.72 -0.01
CA LEU A 46 -14.74 -41.90 -0.49
C LEU A 46 -15.40 -40.53 -0.68
N ILE A 47 -15.89 -40.28 -1.89
CA ILE A 47 -16.65 -39.10 -2.27
C ILE A 47 -18.09 -39.54 -2.55
N VAL A 48 -19.07 -38.87 -1.96
CA VAL A 48 -20.50 -39.13 -2.18
C VAL A 48 -21.20 -37.79 -2.41
N ASN A 49 -21.91 -37.65 -3.53
CA ASN A 49 -22.69 -36.46 -3.87
C ASN A 49 -21.88 -35.16 -3.73
N GLY A 50 -20.64 -35.20 -4.21
CA GLY A 50 -19.72 -34.07 -4.19
C GLY A 50 -19.14 -33.69 -2.84
N LYS A 51 -19.35 -34.51 -1.80
CA LYS A 51 -18.76 -34.34 -0.46
C LYS A 51 -17.78 -35.44 -0.13
N ILE A 52 -16.78 -35.13 0.69
CA ILE A 52 -15.89 -36.14 1.26
C ILE A 52 -16.67 -36.91 2.34
N ALA A 53 -16.94 -38.19 2.10
CA ALA A 53 -17.76 -39.02 2.98
C ALA A 53 -16.94 -39.96 3.86
N GLY A 54 -15.70 -40.31 3.47
CA GLY A 54 -14.83 -41.18 4.25
C GLY A 54 -13.36 -41.04 3.88
N ILE A 55 -12.49 -41.15 4.89
CA ILE A 55 -11.03 -41.12 4.75
C ILE A 55 -10.44 -42.21 5.64
N GLY A 56 -9.62 -43.09 5.08
CA GLY A 56 -8.92 -44.12 5.86
C GLY A 56 -8.65 -45.40 5.10
N LYS A 57 -7.83 -46.28 5.67
CA LYS A 57 -7.51 -47.59 5.06
C LYS A 57 -8.68 -48.57 5.13
N ASP A 58 -9.54 -48.41 6.14
CA ASP A 58 -10.68 -49.29 6.39
C ASP A 58 -11.99 -48.76 5.78
N VAL A 59 -11.93 -47.67 5.00
CA VAL A 59 -13.10 -47.15 4.27
C VAL A 59 -13.46 -48.15 3.17
N VAL A 60 -14.72 -48.59 3.19
CA VAL A 60 -15.25 -49.57 2.23
C VAL A 60 -16.02 -48.83 1.14
N ALA A 61 -15.76 -49.20 -0.12
CA ALA A 61 -16.49 -48.69 -1.26
C ALA A 61 -17.94 -49.21 -1.26
N PRO A 62 -18.94 -48.33 -1.41
CA PRO A 62 -20.31 -48.73 -1.77
C PRO A 62 -20.34 -49.49 -3.11
N ASN A 63 -21.35 -50.35 -3.30
CA ASN A 63 -21.47 -51.18 -4.51
C ASN A 63 -21.66 -50.36 -5.81
N ASP A 64 -22.18 -49.14 -5.70
CA ASP A 64 -22.44 -48.20 -6.79
C ASP A 64 -21.31 -47.18 -6.97
N ALA A 65 -20.21 -47.30 -6.22
CA ALA A 65 -19.06 -46.40 -6.36
C ALA A 65 -18.24 -46.69 -7.61
N ALA A 66 -17.86 -45.65 -8.35
CA ALA A 66 -16.80 -45.78 -9.34
C ALA A 66 -15.45 -46.00 -8.63
N MET A 67 -14.85 -47.16 -8.90
CA MET A 67 -13.56 -47.54 -8.34
C MET A 67 -12.42 -46.92 -9.16
N ILE A 68 -11.59 -46.09 -8.50
CA ILE A 68 -10.45 -45.42 -9.11
C ILE A 68 -9.19 -45.91 -8.40
N ASN A 69 -8.31 -46.60 -9.12
CA ASN A 69 -6.99 -46.97 -8.59
C ASN A 69 -6.14 -45.71 -8.50
N ALA A 70 -5.79 -45.31 -7.27
CA ALA A 70 -5.01 -44.13 -6.98
C ALA A 70 -3.63 -44.46 -6.39
N ASP A 71 -3.15 -45.69 -6.60
CA ASP A 71 -1.79 -46.08 -6.20
C ASP A 71 -0.75 -45.19 -6.87
N GLY A 72 0.20 -44.71 -6.07
CA GLY A 72 1.21 -43.73 -6.48
C GLY A 72 0.69 -42.30 -6.70
N TRP A 73 -0.61 -42.03 -6.59
CA TRP A 73 -1.14 -40.67 -6.67
C TRP A 73 -0.93 -39.89 -5.37
N HIS A 74 -0.70 -38.60 -5.53
CA HIS A 74 -0.56 -37.61 -4.48
C HIS A 74 -1.76 -36.66 -4.53
N ILE A 75 -2.61 -36.68 -3.50
CA ILE A 75 -3.86 -35.92 -3.45
C ILE A 75 -3.77 -34.84 -2.38
N MET A 76 -3.98 -33.59 -2.81
CA MET A 76 -4.09 -32.42 -1.92
C MET A 76 -5.47 -31.76 -2.09
N PRO A 77 -5.89 -30.85 -1.18
CA PRO A 77 -7.08 -30.05 -1.41
C PRO A 77 -6.91 -29.24 -2.68
N GLY A 78 -8.04 -28.94 -3.34
CA GLY A 78 -8.06 -28.14 -4.55
C GLY A 78 -7.31 -26.82 -4.35
N ILE A 79 -6.44 -26.47 -5.30
CA ILE A 79 -5.71 -25.20 -5.23
C ILE A 79 -6.72 -24.06 -5.41
N ILE A 80 -6.58 -23.01 -4.59
CA ILE A 80 -7.45 -21.84 -4.56
C ILE A 80 -6.63 -20.58 -4.82
N ASP A 81 -6.95 -19.88 -5.91
CA ASP A 81 -6.36 -18.58 -6.22
C ASP A 81 -7.22 -17.44 -5.65
N ALA A 82 -6.71 -16.76 -4.62
CA ALA A 82 -7.43 -15.66 -3.98
C ALA A 82 -7.40 -14.34 -4.79
N HIS A 83 -6.64 -14.28 -5.90
CA HIS A 83 -6.57 -13.10 -6.76
C HIS A 83 -6.33 -13.46 -8.22
N SER A 84 -7.38 -13.33 -9.03
CA SER A 84 -7.30 -13.60 -10.46
C SER A 84 -8.04 -12.56 -11.31
N HIS A 85 -7.56 -12.41 -12.54
CA HIS A 85 -8.21 -11.70 -13.62
C HIS A 85 -8.64 -12.63 -14.76
N LEU A 86 -8.52 -13.95 -14.54
CA LEU A 86 -8.81 -14.98 -15.52
C LEU A 86 -10.26 -14.91 -16.01
N ALA A 87 -10.43 -15.11 -17.32
CA ALA A 87 -11.72 -15.11 -18.01
C ALA A 87 -12.51 -13.79 -17.91
N LEU A 88 -11.84 -12.63 -17.80
CA LEU A 88 -12.46 -11.29 -17.80
C LEU A 88 -12.05 -10.48 -19.04
N ASP A 89 -12.99 -9.77 -19.66
CA ASP A 89 -12.70 -8.87 -20.80
C ASP A 89 -12.40 -7.42 -20.38
N ALA A 90 -13.19 -6.86 -19.45
CA ALA A 90 -13.05 -5.48 -18.97
C ALA A 90 -12.94 -5.46 -17.44
N ILE A 91 -11.78 -5.02 -16.94
CA ILE A 91 -11.40 -5.22 -15.53
C ILE A 91 -11.60 -3.96 -14.66
N ASN A 92 -11.61 -2.75 -15.25
CA ASN A 92 -11.63 -1.50 -14.48
C ASN A 92 -12.52 -0.43 -15.12
N GLU A 93 -13.16 0.40 -14.29
CA GLU A 93 -13.79 1.67 -14.69
C GLU A 93 -12.87 2.86 -14.35
N GLY A 94 -11.71 2.93 -15.00
CA GLY A 94 -10.58 3.80 -14.58
C GLY A 94 -10.82 5.32 -14.63
N LYS A 95 -11.99 5.78 -15.11
CA LYS A 95 -12.36 7.21 -15.14
C LYS A 95 -12.94 7.73 -13.83
N VAL A 96 -13.43 6.86 -12.95
CA VAL A 96 -13.93 7.23 -11.62
C VAL A 96 -13.00 6.73 -10.52
N ALA A 97 -13.02 7.34 -9.34
CA ALA A 97 -12.21 6.85 -8.22
C ALA A 97 -12.88 5.70 -7.45
N ILE A 98 -14.22 5.67 -7.49
CA ILE A 98 -15.06 4.76 -6.72
C ILE A 98 -16.12 4.21 -7.65
N SER A 99 -16.07 2.90 -7.88
CA SER A 99 -17.03 2.11 -8.66
C SER A 99 -17.53 0.91 -7.82
N ALA A 100 -17.83 1.16 -6.54
CA ALA A 100 -18.18 0.12 -5.56
C ALA A 100 -19.42 -0.70 -5.99
N GLU A 101 -20.32 -0.09 -6.75
CA GLU A 101 -21.53 -0.68 -7.30
C GLU A 101 -21.26 -1.72 -8.41
N CYS A 102 -20.10 -1.69 -9.07
CA CYS A 102 -19.76 -2.62 -10.15
C CYS A 102 -19.45 -4.02 -9.61
N ARG A 103 -19.82 -5.07 -10.35
CA ARG A 103 -19.66 -6.48 -9.94
C ARG A 103 -18.90 -7.26 -11.00
N VAL A 104 -17.77 -7.86 -10.63
CA VAL A 104 -16.99 -8.72 -11.55
C VAL A 104 -17.72 -10.02 -11.88
N GLY A 105 -18.58 -10.48 -10.98
CA GLY A 105 -19.40 -11.67 -11.20
C GLY A 105 -20.22 -11.60 -12.49
N ASP A 106 -20.63 -10.41 -12.93
CA ASP A 106 -21.43 -10.23 -14.13
C ASP A 106 -20.60 -10.30 -15.44
N MET A 107 -19.26 -10.39 -15.34
CA MET A 107 -18.31 -10.20 -16.45
C MET A 107 -17.43 -11.42 -16.72
N ILE A 108 -17.63 -12.52 -15.99
CA ILE A 108 -16.90 -13.78 -16.20
C ILE A 108 -17.32 -14.37 -17.53
N ARG A 109 -16.36 -14.78 -18.37
CA ARG A 109 -16.63 -15.50 -19.62
C ARG A 109 -16.68 -17.00 -19.34
N PRO A 110 -17.86 -17.63 -19.36
CA PRO A 110 -17.94 -19.08 -19.24
C PRO A 110 -17.20 -19.71 -20.42
N GLN A 111 -16.60 -20.87 -20.19
CA GLN A 111 -15.91 -21.65 -21.22
C GLN A 111 -14.73 -20.92 -21.90
N ASP A 112 -14.11 -19.94 -21.23
CA ASP A 112 -12.79 -19.47 -21.63
C ASP A 112 -11.76 -20.61 -21.45
N VAL A 113 -10.92 -20.86 -22.45
CA VAL A 113 -9.94 -21.97 -22.43
C VAL A 113 -8.95 -21.87 -21.26
N SER A 114 -8.70 -20.65 -20.75
CA SER A 114 -7.88 -20.42 -19.56
C SER A 114 -8.43 -21.14 -18.32
N ILE A 115 -9.75 -21.32 -18.21
CA ILE A 115 -10.41 -22.06 -17.12
C ILE A 115 -9.90 -23.50 -17.08
N TRP A 116 -9.97 -24.21 -18.21
CA TRP A 116 -9.49 -25.58 -18.33
C TRP A 116 -7.97 -25.66 -18.11
N ARG A 117 -7.21 -24.68 -18.62
CA ARG A 117 -5.76 -24.60 -18.45
C ARG A 117 -5.34 -24.39 -16.98
N ALA A 118 -6.10 -23.62 -16.21
CA ALA A 118 -5.89 -23.45 -14.78
C ALA A 118 -6.24 -24.73 -14.01
N ALA A 119 -7.34 -25.39 -14.36
CA ALA A 119 -7.69 -26.71 -13.82
C ALA A 119 -6.65 -27.79 -14.13
N ALA A 120 -6.00 -27.73 -15.29
CA ALA A 120 -4.88 -28.60 -15.65
C ALA A 120 -3.62 -28.39 -14.79
N GLY A 121 -3.55 -27.29 -14.05
CA GLY A 121 -2.54 -27.03 -13.03
C GLY A 121 -2.91 -27.50 -11.62
N GLY A 122 -4.13 -28.02 -11.44
CA GLY A 122 -4.70 -28.34 -10.14
C GLY A 122 -5.49 -27.21 -9.49
N THR A 123 -5.69 -26.06 -10.15
CA THR A 123 -6.50 -24.96 -9.59
C THR A 123 -7.99 -25.23 -9.75
N THR A 124 -8.73 -25.08 -8.67
CA THR A 124 -10.15 -25.48 -8.59
C THR A 124 -11.08 -24.29 -8.43
N VAL A 125 -10.67 -23.30 -7.64
CA VAL A 125 -11.48 -22.15 -7.24
C VAL A 125 -10.66 -20.88 -7.40
N VAL A 126 -11.30 -19.82 -7.83
CA VAL A 126 -10.68 -18.49 -7.91
C VAL A 126 -11.58 -17.43 -7.31
N GLN A 127 -10.98 -16.34 -6.84
CA GLN A 127 -11.67 -15.07 -6.65
C GLN A 127 -11.26 -14.11 -7.78
N SER A 128 -12.24 -13.73 -8.61
CA SER A 128 -12.08 -12.69 -9.62
C SER A 128 -12.48 -11.33 -9.07
N LEU A 129 -11.68 -10.32 -9.38
CA LEU A 129 -11.79 -8.99 -8.79
C LEU A 129 -11.34 -7.92 -9.79
N HIS A 130 -11.78 -6.67 -9.59
CA HIS A 130 -11.37 -5.55 -10.45
C HIS A 130 -9.85 -5.34 -10.34
N GLY A 131 -9.27 -4.57 -11.24
CA GLY A 131 -7.82 -4.28 -11.22
C GLY A 131 -7.47 -3.23 -10.15
N SER A 132 -6.36 -2.54 -10.35
CA SER A 132 -5.84 -1.53 -9.40
C SER A 132 -5.93 -0.09 -9.94
N ALA A 133 -6.74 0.17 -10.96
CA ALA A 133 -6.86 1.52 -11.54
C ALA A 133 -7.65 2.50 -10.64
N ASN A 134 -8.54 1.96 -9.80
CA ASN A 134 -9.44 2.70 -8.93
C ASN A 134 -9.04 2.48 -7.45
N PRO A 135 -9.04 3.51 -6.59
CA PRO A 135 -9.03 3.32 -5.14
C PRO A 135 -10.07 2.30 -4.68
N ILE A 136 -11.31 2.37 -5.18
CA ILE A 136 -12.37 1.38 -4.92
C ILE A 136 -12.89 0.88 -6.27
N GLY A 137 -12.48 -0.32 -6.67
CA GLY A 137 -12.72 -0.87 -8.02
C GLY A 137 -14.07 -1.55 -8.21
N GLY A 138 -14.61 -2.19 -7.17
CA GLY A 138 -15.92 -2.85 -7.23
C GLY A 138 -15.91 -4.28 -6.68
N GLN A 139 -17.09 -4.85 -6.55
CA GLN A 139 -17.37 -6.13 -5.91
C GLN A 139 -16.75 -7.31 -6.69
N ALA A 140 -16.10 -8.21 -5.95
CA ALA A 140 -15.46 -9.43 -6.45
C ALA A 140 -16.45 -10.61 -6.50
N ALA A 141 -16.05 -11.71 -7.13
CA ALA A 141 -16.82 -12.96 -7.19
C ALA A 141 -15.91 -14.17 -6.99
N THR A 142 -16.38 -15.17 -6.26
CA THR A 142 -15.68 -16.44 -6.04
C THR A 142 -16.40 -17.56 -6.78
N TRP A 143 -15.67 -18.35 -7.56
CA TRP A 143 -16.26 -19.29 -8.52
C TRP A 143 -15.33 -20.48 -8.82
N GLU A 144 -15.91 -21.56 -9.32
CA GLU A 144 -15.23 -22.82 -9.66
C GLU A 144 -14.77 -22.85 -11.11
N LEU A 145 -13.58 -23.39 -11.37
CA LEU A 145 -12.97 -23.43 -12.70
C LEU A 145 -13.52 -24.57 -13.58
N ASN A 146 -14.84 -24.60 -13.78
CA ASN A 146 -15.50 -25.62 -14.60
C ASN A 146 -15.77 -25.12 -16.03
N TYR A 147 -14.85 -25.44 -16.94
CA TYR A 147 -14.93 -25.09 -18.37
C TYR A 147 -16.22 -25.56 -19.07
N TRP A 148 -16.89 -26.59 -18.56
CA TRP A 148 -18.06 -27.19 -19.20
C TRP A 148 -19.39 -26.52 -18.84
N LEU A 149 -19.40 -25.62 -17.86
CA LEU A 149 -20.61 -24.91 -17.46
C LEU A 149 -20.78 -23.65 -18.34
N PRO A 150 -21.92 -23.51 -19.05
CA PRO A 150 -22.12 -22.42 -20.00
C PRO A 150 -22.62 -21.12 -19.36
N SER A 151 -23.00 -21.16 -18.08
CA SER A 151 -23.58 -20.03 -17.34
C SER A 151 -22.64 -19.57 -16.24
N ILE A 152 -22.51 -18.25 -16.10
CA ILE A 152 -21.80 -17.61 -14.98
C ILE A 152 -22.38 -18.09 -13.65
N ASN A 153 -23.72 -18.10 -13.50
CA ASN A 153 -24.36 -18.46 -12.25
C ASN A 153 -24.03 -19.88 -11.80
N ASP A 154 -23.78 -20.80 -12.75
CA ASP A 154 -23.42 -22.18 -12.45
C ASP A 154 -21.95 -22.30 -12.00
N LEU A 155 -21.11 -21.32 -12.36
CA LEU A 155 -19.71 -21.23 -11.92
C LEU A 155 -19.58 -20.61 -10.54
N LEU A 156 -20.45 -19.66 -10.19
CA LEU A 156 -20.40 -18.95 -8.91
C LEU A 156 -20.61 -19.92 -7.73
N ILE A 157 -19.80 -19.77 -6.69
CA ILE A 157 -20.00 -20.53 -5.45
C ILE A 157 -21.14 -19.87 -4.67
N GLU A 158 -22.23 -20.61 -4.51
CA GLU A 158 -23.37 -20.18 -3.69
C GLU A 158 -22.93 -19.90 -2.24
N ASP A 159 -23.49 -18.84 -1.66
CA ASP A 159 -23.20 -18.33 -0.32
C ASP A 159 -21.74 -17.93 -0.05
N ALA A 160 -20.90 -17.80 -1.08
CA ALA A 160 -19.57 -17.23 -0.92
C ALA A 160 -19.64 -15.81 -0.36
N ALA A 161 -18.76 -15.50 0.60
CA ALA A 161 -18.74 -14.18 1.22
C ALA A 161 -18.49 -13.09 0.16
N GLN A 162 -19.22 -11.99 0.24
CA GLN A 162 -19.07 -10.89 -0.71
C GLN A 162 -17.78 -10.12 -0.42
N ASN A 163 -16.93 -9.99 -1.44
CA ASN A 163 -15.66 -9.28 -1.36
C ASN A 163 -15.68 -8.05 -2.28
N ILE A 164 -14.78 -7.09 -2.06
CA ILE A 164 -14.64 -5.87 -2.89
C ILE A 164 -13.17 -5.48 -3.08
N LYS A 165 -12.80 -5.08 -4.31
CA LYS A 165 -11.44 -4.65 -4.64
C LYS A 165 -11.21 -3.20 -4.23
N PHE A 166 -10.16 -3.00 -3.45
CA PHE A 166 -9.55 -1.71 -3.14
C PHE A 166 -8.11 -1.68 -3.69
N ALA A 167 -7.53 -0.49 -3.86
CA ALA A 167 -6.14 -0.38 -4.30
C ALA A 167 -5.39 0.85 -3.77
N LEU A 168 -4.10 0.67 -3.51
CA LEU A 168 -3.15 1.68 -3.08
C LEU A 168 -2.08 1.88 -4.18
N GLY A 169 -1.13 2.76 -3.94
CA GLY A 169 0.10 2.85 -4.70
C GLY A 169 0.04 3.70 -5.96
N GLU A 170 1.07 3.52 -6.78
CA GLU A 170 1.31 4.22 -8.04
C GLU A 170 0.13 4.10 -9.01
N ASN A 171 -0.58 2.97 -8.99
CA ASN A 171 -1.70 2.70 -9.88
C ASN A 171 -2.87 3.63 -9.60
N VAL A 172 -3.32 3.76 -8.36
CA VAL A 172 -4.52 4.56 -8.05
C VAL A 172 -4.28 6.06 -8.14
N LYS A 173 -3.01 6.50 -8.00
CA LYS A 173 -2.57 7.86 -8.33
C LYS A 173 -2.27 8.07 -9.82
N GLN A 174 -2.40 7.01 -10.63
CA GLN A 174 -2.25 6.97 -12.09
C GLN A 174 -0.88 7.42 -12.61
N SER A 175 0.18 7.35 -11.80
CA SER A 175 1.52 7.86 -12.17
C SER A 175 2.18 7.07 -13.30
N ASN A 176 1.75 5.83 -13.52
CA ASN A 176 2.28 4.93 -14.55
C ASN A 176 1.65 5.12 -15.94
N TRP A 177 0.58 5.92 -16.05
CA TRP A 177 -0.14 6.12 -17.31
C TRP A 177 -0.19 7.61 -17.68
N ALA A 178 0.70 8.03 -18.58
CA ALA A 178 0.80 9.43 -19.02
C ALA A 178 -0.51 9.97 -19.60
N SER A 179 -1.34 9.12 -20.21
CA SER A 179 -2.65 9.47 -20.76
C SER A 179 -3.75 9.67 -19.71
N ALA A 180 -3.55 9.22 -18.47
CA ALA A 180 -4.54 9.28 -17.39
C ALA A 180 -4.15 10.23 -16.25
N TRP A 181 -2.85 10.33 -15.94
CA TRP A 181 -2.35 11.18 -14.87
C TRP A 181 -2.76 12.65 -15.02
N GLY A 182 -3.17 13.29 -13.92
CA GLY A 182 -3.63 14.69 -13.91
C GLY A 182 -5.09 14.89 -14.37
N LYS A 183 -5.83 13.83 -14.69
CA LYS A 183 -7.23 13.91 -15.17
C LYS A 183 -8.29 13.51 -14.14
N ARG A 184 -7.90 12.78 -13.09
CA ARG A 184 -8.79 12.25 -12.06
C ARG A 184 -8.10 12.28 -10.70
N PHE A 185 -8.79 12.79 -9.68
CA PHE A 185 -8.34 12.72 -8.29
C PHE A 185 -8.43 11.26 -7.78
N PRO A 186 -7.40 10.70 -7.14
CA PRO A 186 -6.17 11.38 -6.68
C PRO A 186 -4.98 11.20 -7.63
N ASN A 187 -3.97 12.07 -7.50
CA ASN A 187 -2.66 11.95 -8.14
C ASN A 187 -1.49 11.91 -7.15
N SER A 188 -1.77 11.83 -5.84
CA SER A 188 -0.82 11.58 -4.75
C SER A 188 -1.32 10.50 -3.78
N ARG A 189 -0.42 9.85 -3.03
CA ARG A 189 -0.78 8.94 -1.92
C ARG A 189 -1.55 9.64 -0.80
N VAL A 190 -1.28 10.94 -0.60
CA VAL A 190 -2.06 11.77 0.33
C VAL A 190 -3.51 11.90 -0.14
N GLY A 191 -3.74 12.09 -1.43
CA GLY A 191 -5.08 12.11 -2.02
C GLY A 191 -5.78 10.74 -1.93
N VAL A 192 -5.03 9.63 -2.00
CA VAL A 192 -5.58 8.27 -1.81
C VAL A 192 -6.19 8.11 -0.41
N ASP A 193 -5.51 8.53 0.65
CA ASP A 193 -6.08 8.54 2.02
C ASP A 193 -7.35 9.38 2.08
N ALA A 194 -7.35 10.58 1.47
CA ALA A 194 -8.51 11.46 1.44
C ALA A 194 -9.72 10.81 0.71
N VAL A 195 -9.51 10.11 -0.41
CA VAL A 195 -10.59 9.36 -1.09
C VAL A 195 -11.27 8.39 -0.14
N TYR A 196 -10.50 7.57 0.57
CA TYR A 196 -11.06 6.56 1.47
C TYR A 196 -11.78 7.18 2.65
N ARG A 197 -11.21 8.22 3.26
CA ARG A 197 -11.84 8.91 4.40
C ARG A 197 -13.16 9.54 4.01
N ARG A 198 -13.18 10.30 2.90
CA ARG A 198 -14.41 10.88 2.37
C ARG A 198 -15.45 9.80 2.07
N ALA A 199 -15.04 8.70 1.44
CA ALA A 199 -15.93 7.60 1.10
C ALA A 199 -16.56 6.94 2.35
N PHE A 200 -15.76 6.63 3.37
CA PHE A 200 -16.28 5.99 4.58
C PHE A 200 -17.02 6.96 5.52
N MET A 201 -16.67 8.25 5.52
CA MET A 201 -17.49 9.29 6.16
C MET A 201 -18.88 9.37 5.52
N ALA A 202 -18.94 9.47 4.19
CA ALA A 202 -20.21 9.46 3.46
C ALA A 202 -21.01 8.18 3.70
N ALA A 203 -20.35 7.02 3.81
CA ALA A 203 -21.01 5.76 4.13
C ALA A 203 -21.58 5.72 5.57
N GLN A 204 -20.90 6.30 6.55
CA GLN A 204 -21.42 6.44 7.91
C GLN A 204 -22.65 7.36 7.95
N ASP A 205 -22.62 8.46 7.21
CA ASP A 205 -23.73 9.40 7.11
C ASP A 205 -24.94 8.74 6.44
N TYR A 206 -24.70 8.03 5.35
CA TYR A 206 -25.70 7.23 4.67
C TYR A 206 -26.31 6.15 5.57
N ARG A 207 -25.51 5.44 6.40
CA ARG A 207 -26.04 4.47 7.38
C ARG A 207 -26.98 5.12 8.39
N LEU A 208 -26.67 6.33 8.85
CA LEU A 208 -27.55 7.09 9.74
C LEU A 208 -28.85 7.48 9.03
N GLN A 209 -28.76 8.01 7.81
CA GLN A 209 -29.92 8.37 6.99
C GLN A 209 -30.81 7.16 6.73
N ARG A 210 -30.24 6.02 6.30
CA ARG A 210 -30.94 4.74 6.11
C ARG A 210 -31.68 4.31 7.37
N LYS A 211 -31.02 4.35 8.53
CA LYS A 211 -31.63 4.03 9.83
C LYS A 211 -32.78 4.98 10.20
N LEU A 212 -32.65 6.27 9.93
CA LEU A 212 -33.73 7.24 10.17
C LEU A 212 -34.92 7.00 9.24
N ALA A 213 -34.67 6.65 7.98
CA ALA A 213 -35.69 6.29 7.00
C ALA A 213 -36.46 5.03 7.43
N GLU A 214 -35.76 3.98 7.88
CA GLU A 214 -36.36 2.76 8.46
C GLU A 214 -37.26 3.05 9.67
N GLN A 215 -36.98 4.12 10.41
CA GLN A 215 -37.79 4.60 11.53
C GLN A 215 -38.93 5.56 11.13
N GLY A 216 -39.11 5.83 9.83
CA GLY A 216 -40.09 6.79 9.32
C GLY A 216 -39.73 8.26 9.60
N ARG A 217 -38.49 8.54 10.01
CA ARG A 217 -37.99 9.88 10.39
C ARG A 217 -37.26 10.60 9.25
N TRP A 218 -37.14 9.96 8.09
CA TRP A 218 -36.60 10.54 6.86
C TRP A 218 -37.40 10.02 5.65
N PRO A 219 -38.58 10.60 5.36
CA PRO A 219 -39.48 10.10 4.32
C PRO A 219 -38.92 10.26 2.90
N ASP A 220 -38.06 11.26 2.66
CA ASP A 220 -37.48 11.56 1.33
C ASP A 220 -36.15 10.83 1.08
N PHE A 221 -35.90 9.71 1.77
CA PHE A 221 -34.65 8.97 1.66
C PHE A 221 -34.56 8.28 0.31
N VAL A 222 -33.46 8.53 -0.42
CA VAL A 222 -33.17 7.88 -1.70
C VAL A 222 -32.00 6.93 -1.50
N LYS A 223 -32.21 5.66 -1.86
CA LYS A 223 -31.16 4.64 -1.83
C LYS A 223 -30.08 4.96 -2.87
N ASP A 224 -28.84 5.12 -2.43
CA ASP A 224 -27.67 5.24 -3.29
C ASP A 224 -26.95 3.88 -3.34
N VAL A 225 -26.87 3.28 -4.53
CA VAL A 225 -26.33 1.91 -4.68
C VAL A 225 -24.84 1.81 -4.35
N ARG A 226 -24.08 2.89 -4.52
CA ARG A 226 -22.64 2.92 -4.20
C ARG A 226 -22.44 3.09 -2.71
N LEU A 227 -23.15 4.03 -2.08
CA LEU A 227 -23.08 4.23 -0.63
C LEU A 227 -23.66 3.04 0.14
N GLU A 228 -24.63 2.31 -0.41
CA GLU A 228 -25.13 1.05 0.16
C GLU A 228 -24.00 0.02 0.29
N VAL A 229 -23.20 -0.15 -0.77
CA VAL A 229 -22.06 -1.09 -0.76
C VAL A 229 -21.02 -0.66 0.28
N LEU A 230 -20.67 0.63 0.33
CA LEU A 230 -19.72 1.14 1.32
C LEU A 230 -20.25 1.01 2.75
N ALA A 231 -21.55 1.22 2.96
CA ALA A 231 -22.21 1.00 4.24
C ALA A 231 -22.18 -0.46 4.67
N ASP A 232 -22.38 -1.38 3.73
CA ASP A 232 -22.33 -2.82 3.99
C ASP A 232 -20.91 -3.33 4.33
N ILE A 233 -19.86 -2.61 3.90
CA ILE A 233 -18.49 -2.84 4.40
C ILE A 233 -18.40 -2.48 5.89
N LEU A 234 -18.94 -1.32 6.28
CA LEU A 234 -18.96 -0.88 7.69
C LEU A 234 -19.82 -1.79 8.58
N ASP A 235 -20.84 -2.45 7.99
CA ASP A 235 -21.66 -3.48 8.65
C ASP A 235 -20.99 -4.88 8.64
N ASN A 236 -19.76 -5.00 8.11
CA ASN A 236 -19.01 -6.25 7.98
C ASN A 236 -19.75 -7.34 7.15
N LYS A 237 -20.57 -6.92 6.18
CA LYS A 237 -21.23 -7.80 5.19
C LYS A 237 -20.41 -7.96 3.91
N ILE A 238 -19.62 -6.94 3.56
CA ILE A 238 -18.70 -6.96 2.41
C ILE A 238 -17.26 -6.80 2.91
N HIS A 239 -16.34 -7.60 2.38
CA HIS A 239 -14.96 -7.67 2.87
C HIS A 239 -13.95 -7.11 1.88
N ILE A 240 -12.99 -6.34 2.39
CA ILE A 240 -12.02 -5.62 1.56
C ILE A 240 -10.87 -6.53 1.13
N GLN A 241 -10.56 -6.49 -0.17
CA GLN A 241 -9.40 -7.06 -0.83
C GLN A 241 -8.56 -5.91 -1.41
N CYS A 242 -7.46 -5.52 -0.74
CA CYS A 242 -6.76 -4.26 -0.99
C CYS A 242 -5.40 -4.48 -1.69
N HIS A 243 -5.29 -4.13 -2.97
CA HIS A 243 -4.02 -4.08 -3.70
C HIS A 243 -3.05 -3.11 -3.02
N SER A 244 -1.85 -3.59 -2.69
CA SER A 244 -0.89 -2.86 -1.88
C SER A 244 0.53 -3.37 -2.10
N TYR A 245 1.52 -2.48 -2.02
CA TYR A 245 2.93 -2.86 -2.13
C TYR A 245 3.74 -2.32 -0.95
N ARG A 246 3.80 -1.00 -0.80
CA ARG A 246 4.67 -0.35 0.18
C ARG A 246 4.16 -0.40 1.61
N ALA A 247 5.10 -0.44 2.55
CA ALA A 247 4.85 -0.51 3.98
C ALA A 247 4.07 0.69 4.55
N ASP A 248 4.40 1.91 4.10
CA ASP A 248 3.71 3.13 4.53
C ASP A 248 2.23 3.13 4.14
N GLU A 249 1.90 2.60 2.96
CA GLU A 249 0.54 2.49 2.46
C GLU A 249 -0.27 1.40 3.19
N LEU A 250 0.37 0.27 3.50
CA LEU A 250 -0.22 -0.78 4.33
C LEU A 250 -0.62 -0.22 5.70
N LEU A 251 0.28 0.52 6.35
CA LEU A 251 0.02 1.14 7.66
C LEU A 251 -1.06 2.23 7.58
N MET A 252 -1.03 3.07 6.55
CA MET A 252 -2.06 4.08 6.30
C MET A 252 -3.46 3.43 6.18
N PHE A 253 -3.57 2.36 5.41
CA PHE A 253 -4.85 1.69 5.20
C PHE A 253 -5.33 0.91 6.44
N LEU A 254 -4.41 0.30 7.20
CA LEU A 254 -4.72 -0.28 8.51
C LEU A 254 -5.28 0.78 9.47
N LYS A 255 -4.71 1.99 9.47
CA LYS A 255 -5.23 3.10 10.27
C LYS A 255 -6.62 3.53 9.81
N ILE A 256 -6.89 3.61 8.52
CA ILE A 256 -8.25 3.86 8.01
C ILE A 256 -9.21 2.77 8.53
N CYS A 257 -8.83 1.50 8.43
CA CYS A 257 -9.67 0.41 8.92
C CYS A 257 -9.98 0.57 10.41
N ALA A 258 -8.97 0.90 11.23
CA ALA A 258 -9.16 1.16 12.65
C ALA A 258 -10.08 2.36 12.93
N ASP A 259 -9.86 3.49 12.24
CA ASP A 259 -10.63 4.73 12.42
C ASP A 259 -12.14 4.52 12.08
N PHE A 260 -12.47 3.65 11.13
CA PHE A 260 -13.85 3.37 10.70
C PHE A 260 -14.42 2.03 11.23
N GLY A 261 -13.68 1.30 12.06
CA GLY A 261 -14.12 0.01 12.64
C GLY A 261 -14.22 -1.14 11.64
N ILE A 262 -13.52 -1.07 10.50
CA ILE A 262 -13.46 -2.10 9.47
C ILE A 262 -12.52 -3.22 9.96
N LYS A 263 -12.98 -4.46 9.88
CA LYS A 263 -12.29 -5.61 10.46
C LYS A 263 -11.72 -6.53 9.39
N ARG A 264 -10.51 -7.04 9.63
CA ARG A 264 -9.86 -8.11 8.86
C ARG A 264 -9.81 -7.81 7.34
N PRO A 265 -9.23 -6.66 6.91
CA PRO A 265 -8.93 -6.47 5.50
C PRO A 265 -7.94 -7.53 5.03
N THR A 266 -8.02 -7.91 3.76
CA THR A 266 -7.01 -8.76 3.12
C THR A 266 -6.20 -7.92 2.17
N PHE A 267 -4.90 -7.79 2.42
CA PHE A 267 -3.99 -7.12 1.52
C PHE A 267 -3.59 -8.05 0.38
N GLN A 268 -3.47 -7.49 -0.81
CA GLN A 268 -3.13 -8.17 -2.06
C GLN A 268 -1.78 -7.65 -2.55
N HIS A 269 -0.95 -8.56 -3.05
CA HIS A 269 0.47 -8.45 -3.43
C HIS A 269 1.43 -8.22 -2.25
N VAL A 270 1.24 -7.19 -1.43
CA VAL A 270 1.87 -7.02 -0.10
C VAL A 270 3.40 -7.17 -0.09
N LEU A 271 4.09 -6.65 -1.11
CA LEU A 271 5.50 -6.97 -1.33
C LEU A 271 6.47 -6.39 -0.27
N GLU A 272 6.09 -5.33 0.44
CA GLU A 272 6.78 -4.84 1.63
C GLU A 272 6.10 -5.25 2.95
N GLY A 273 5.21 -6.25 2.92
CA GLY A 273 4.52 -6.75 4.10
C GLY A 273 5.47 -7.19 5.22
N TYR A 274 6.63 -7.74 4.85
CA TYR A 274 7.69 -8.14 5.77
C TYR A 274 8.18 -7.00 6.68
N LYS A 275 8.13 -5.74 6.21
CA LYS A 275 8.55 -4.57 6.99
C LYS A 275 7.57 -4.24 8.12
N VAL A 276 6.31 -4.65 7.98
CA VAL A 276 5.17 -4.29 8.86
C VAL A 276 4.31 -5.51 9.25
N ALA A 277 4.93 -6.70 9.27
CA ALA A 277 4.23 -7.96 9.48
C ALA A 277 3.53 -8.03 10.85
N ASN A 278 4.14 -7.43 11.88
CA ASN A 278 3.57 -7.38 13.22
C ASN A 278 2.30 -6.52 13.27
N GLU A 279 2.29 -5.39 12.55
CA GLU A 279 1.17 -4.47 12.47
C GLU A 279 0.00 -5.11 11.69
N ILE A 280 0.30 -5.82 10.60
CA ILE A 280 -0.68 -6.62 9.85
C ILE A 280 -1.30 -7.68 10.76
N ALA A 281 -0.49 -8.43 11.50
CA ALA A 281 -0.95 -9.46 12.42
C ALA A 281 -1.79 -8.87 13.57
N ALA A 282 -1.33 -7.78 14.19
CA ALA A 282 -2.03 -7.11 15.28
C ALA A 282 -3.40 -6.56 14.86
N ALA A 283 -3.55 -6.12 13.61
CA ALA A 283 -4.84 -5.69 13.06
C ALA A 283 -5.77 -6.86 12.70
N GLY A 284 -5.29 -8.10 12.75
CA GLY A 284 -6.00 -9.29 12.25
C GLY A 284 -6.21 -9.26 10.74
N ALA A 285 -5.37 -8.51 10.02
CA ALA A 285 -5.38 -8.47 8.56
C ALA A 285 -4.73 -9.73 7.98
N MET A 286 -5.05 -10.03 6.73
CA MET A 286 -4.52 -11.17 5.99
C MET A 286 -3.71 -10.69 4.79
N ALA A 287 -2.86 -11.55 4.23
CA ALA A 287 -1.98 -11.19 3.12
C ALA A 287 -2.00 -12.24 2.01
N SER A 288 -2.27 -11.82 0.79
CA SER A 288 -2.19 -12.63 -0.42
C SER A 288 -1.07 -12.03 -1.26
N THR A 289 0.06 -12.72 -1.41
CA THR A 289 1.31 -12.15 -1.94
C THR A 289 1.86 -12.91 -3.14
N PHE A 290 2.93 -12.37 -3.74
CA PHE A 290 3.73 -13.08 -4.72
C PHE A 290 4.91 -13.78 -4.04
N SER A 291 5.34 -14.88 -4.63
CA SER A 291 6.55 -15.62 -4.27
C SER A 291 7.82 -14.91 -4.74
N ASP A 292 7.87 -14.47 -6.02
CA ASP A 292 9.06 -13.88 -6.65
C ASP A 292 8.82 -12.83 -7.75
N TRP A 293 7.62 -12.25 -7.88
CA TRP A 293 7.30 -11.28 -8.94
C TRP A 293 7.43 -9.81 -8.49
N TRP A 294 8.51 -9.13 -8.92
CA TRP A 294 8.78 -7.72 -8.57
C TRP A 294 9.73 -6.99 -9.56
N ALA A 295 10.23 -5.80 -9.18
CA ALA A 295 11.15 -4.92 -9.93
C ALA A 295 10.63 -4.31 -11.26
N TYR A 296 9.32 -4.29 -11.50
CA TYR A 296 8.71 -3.66 -12.68
C TYR A 296 8.12 -2.26 -12.42
N LYS A 297 8.14 -1.79 -11.17
CA LYS A 297 7.78 -0.44 -10.70
C LYS A 297 8.70 0.00 -9.58
N TYR A 298 8.68 1.28 -9.24
CA TYR A 298 9.48 1.80 -8.13
C TYR A 298 8.99 1.24 -6.79
N GLU A 299 7.67 1.19 -6.57
CA GLU A 299 7.03 0.69 -5.34
C GLU A 299 7.25 -0.81 -5.06
N VAL A 300 7.82 -1.56 -6.00
CA VAL A 300 8.08 -3.01 -5.86
C VAL A 300 9.56 -3.36 -5.92
N LYS A 301 10.47 -2.38 -5.88
CA LYS A 301 11.92 -2.65 -6.01
C LYS A 301 12.52 -3.36 -4.78
N ASP A 302 11.91 -3.20 -3.60
CA ASP A 302 12.38 -3.69 -2.30
C ASP A 302 11.76 -5.05 -1.90
N ALA A 303 11.03 -5.69 -2.81
CA ALA A 303 10.40 -6.98 -2.57
C ALA A 303 11.46 -8.09 -2.37
N ILE A 304 11.14 -9.06 -1.50
CA ILE A 304 12.04 -10.18 -1.17
C ILE A 304 11.27 -11.50 -1.13
N PRO A 305 11.91 -12.64 -1.44
CA PRO A 305 11.22 -13.94 -1.42
C PRO A 305 10.94 -14.45 0.01
N TRP A 306 11.53 -13.83 1.04
CA TRP A 306 11.27 -14.11 2.46
C TRP A 306 9.94 -13.55 2.98
N ASN A 307 9.23 -12.75 2.17
CA ASN A 307 8.01 -12.06 2.61
C ASN A 307 6.96 -13.03 3.18
N VAL A 308 6.74 -14.17 2.51
CA VAL A 308 5.78 -15.20 2.94
C VAL A 308 6.15 -15.78 4.31
N GLU A 309 7.42 -16.14 4.53
CA GLU A 309 7.88 -16.71 5.80
C GLU A 309 7.76 -15.70 6.94
N ILE A 310 8.17 -14.45 6.73
CA ILE A 310 8.13 -13.41 7.77
C ILE A 310 6.68 -13.12 8.17
N LEU A 311 5.76 -12.98 7.20
CA LEU A 311 4.34 -12.81 7.46
C LEU A 311 3.75 -14.02 8.21
N HIS A 312 4.07 -15.23 7.77
CA HIS A 312 3.64 -16.47 8.43
C HIS A 312 4.10 -16.52 9.89
N LYS A 313 5.39 -16.26 10.16
CA LYS A 313 5.97 -16.26 11.51
C LYS A 313 5.39 -15.17 12.42
N ALA A 314 4.99 -14.03 11.86
CA ALA A 314 4.29 -12.97 12.60
C ALA A 314 2.84 -13.36 12.97
N GLY A 315 2.32 -14.47 12.42
CA GLY A 315 0.95 -14.93 12.66
C GLY A 315 -0.08 -14.43 11.65
N VAL A 316 0.36 -13.88 10.50
CA VAL A 316 -0.52 -13.45 9.42
C VAL A 316 -0.99 -14.67 8.62
N THR A 317 -2.30 -14.75 8.32
CA THR A 317 -2.83 -15.71 7.34
C THR A 317 -2.34 -15.31 5.95
N VAL A 318 -1.26 -15.96 5.50
CA VAL A 318 -0.60 -15.67 4.22
C VAL A 318 -0.96 -16.71 3.15
N SER A 319 -1.30 -16.23 1.96
CA SER A 319 -1.51 -17.02 0.75
C SER A 319 -0.63 -16.51 -0.39
N ILE A 320 -0.46 -17.34 -1.42
CA ILE A 320 0.16 -16.94 -2.69
C ILE A 320 -0.92 -16.88 -3.76
N ASN A 321 -0.91 -15.81 -4.54
CA ASN A 321 -1.81 -15.61 -5.69
C ASN A 321 -1.04 -15.49 -7.00
N SER A 322 -1.76 -15.64 -8.12
CA SER A 322 -1.13 -15.63 -9.44
C SER A 322 -1.06 -14.24 -10.08
N ASP A 323 -2.14 -13.47 -9.99
CA ASP A 323 -2.37 -12.26 -10.81
C ASP A 323 -2.06 -12.49 -12.32
N SER A 324 -2.21 -13.74 -12.78
CA SER A 324 -1.72 -14.17 -14.10
C SER A 324 -2.36 -15.48 -14.56
N ASP A 325 -2.88 -15.48 -15.79
CA ASP A 325 -3.42 -16.66 -16.46
C ASP A 325 -2.39 -17.79 -16.67
N GLU A 326 -1.09 -17.48 -16.55
CA GLU A 326 -0.03 -18.49 -16.63
C GLU A 326 0.38 -19.00 -15.24
N MET A 327 0.61 -18.11 -14.26
CA MET A 327 1.05 -18.55 -12.93
C MET A 327 -0.04 -19.30 -12.17
N ILE A 328 -1.31 -19.03 -12.46
CA ILE A 328 -2.45 -19.75 -11.84
C ILE A 328 -2.36 -21.27 -12.04
N ARG A 329 -1.72 -21.72 -13.13
CA ARG A 329 -1.56 -23.14 -13.46
C ARG A 329 -0.46 -23.83 -12.65
N ARG A 330 0.29 -23.08 -11.84
CA ARG A 330 1.46 -23.58 -11.13
C ARG A 330 1.61 -23.01 -9.73
N LEU A 331 0.51 -22.57 -9.10
CA LEU A 331 0.49 -21.98 -7.76
C LEU A 331 1.09 -22.89 -6.68
N ASN A 332 0.96 -24.20 -6.82
CA ASN A 332 1.69 -25.19 -6.01
C ASN A 332 3.22 -25.03 -6.12
N THR A 333 3.75 -24.80 -7.31
CA THR A 333 5.20 -24.55 -7.49
C THR A 333 5.60 -23.17 -6.98
N GLU A 334 4.73 -22.16 -7.10
CA GLU A 334 4.94 -20.84 -6.50
C GLU A 334 5.01 -20.94 -4.97
N ALA A 335 4.12 -21.73 -4.36
CA ALA A 335 4.14 -22.05 -2.95
C ALA A 335 5.43 -22.77 -2.52
N ALA A 336 5.96 -23.67 -3.35
CA ALA A 336 7.20 -24.38 -3.07
C ALA A 336 8.42 -23.43 -2.93
N LYS A 337 8.41 -22.27 -3.60
CA LYS A 337 9.51 -21.28 -3.49
C LYS A 337 9.67 -20.74 -2.07
N ALA A 338 8.58 -20.66 -1.31
CA ALA A 338 8.62 -20.21 0.08
C ALA A 338 9.37 -21.22 0.98
N MET A 339 9.47 -22.48 0.57
CA MET A 339 10.34 -23.48 1.22
C MET A 339 11.82 -23.23 0.90
N LEU A 340 12.14 -22.91 -0.36
CA LEU A 340 13.50 -22.71 -0.82
C LEU A 340 14.17 -21.52 -0.13
N TYR A 341 13.48 -20.37 -0.10
CA TYR A 341 14.04 -19.14 0.47
C TYR A 341 13.77 -19.06 1.98
N GLY A 342 12.52 -19.30 2.39
CA GLY A 342 12.08 -19.09 3.77
C GLY A 342 11.95 -20.35 4.63
N GLY A 343 12.39 -21.52 4.16
CA GLY A 343 12.39 -22.73 4.99
C GLY A 343 11.03 -23.18 5.54
N LEU A 344 9.92 -22.75 4.94
CA LEU A 344 8.58 -23.21 5.28
C LEU A 344 8.50 -24.74 5.14
N SER A 345 7.71 -25.38 6.00
CA SER A 345 7.44 -26.82 5.88
C SER A 345 6.62 -27.11 4.62
N TYR A 346 6.61 -28.36 4.17
CA TYR A 346 5.75 -28.78 3.06
C TYR A 346 4.26 -28.45 3.33
N GLU A 347 3.81 -28.62 4.57
CA GLU A 347 2.42 -28.37 4.96
C GLU A 347 2.11 -26.88 4.95
N ASP A 348 2.98 -26.05 5.53
CA ASP A 348 2.78 -24.59 5.54
C ASP A 348 2.84 -23.99 4.13
N ALA A 349 3.73 -24.50 3.28
CA ALA A 349 3.78 -24.09 1.87
C ALA A 349 2.49 -24.49 1.14
N MET A 350 2.03 -25.74 1.25
CA MET A 350 0.74 -26.16 0.67
C MET A 350 -0.43 -25.35 1.20
N ALA A 351 -0.42 -24.96 2.47
CA ALA A 351 -1.46 -24.12 3.08
C ALA A 351 -1.61 -22.77 2.37
N THR A 352 -0.52 -22.18 1.84
CA THR A 352 -0.55 -20.87 1.16
C THR A 352 -1.36 -20.86 -0.14
N CYS A 353 -1.62 -22.01 -0.75
CA CYS A 353 -2.46 -22.12 -1.95
C CYS A 353 -3.71 -22.99 -1.74
N THR A 354 -4.01 -23.35 -0.48
CA THR A 354 -5.18 -24.16 -0.09
C THR A 354 -5.92 -23.53 1.10
N ILE A 355 -5.70 -24.00 2.33
CA ILE A 355 -6.48 -23.62 3.51
C ILE A 355 -6.34 -22.13 3.87
N ASN A 356 -5.20 -21.48 3.61
CA ASN A 356 -5.05 -20.05 3.88
C ASN A 356 -5.83 -19.20 2.87
N SER A 357 -5.83 -19.59 1.60
CA SER A 357 -6.70 -18.99 0.58
C SER A 357 -8.18 -19.19 0.95
N ALA A 358 -8.58 -20.38 1.37
CA ALA A 358 -9.95 -20.64 1.83
C ALA A 358 -10.34 -19.77 3.04
N LYS A 359 -9.44 -19.57 4.01
CA LYS A 359 -9.66 -18.66 5.15
C LYS A 359 -9.86 -17.21 4.71
N GLN A 360 -9.06 -16.74 3.74
CA GLN A 360 -9.19 -15.38 3.20
C GLN A 360 -10.53 -15.16 2.48
N LEU A 361 -11.01 -16.19 1.77
CA LEU A 361 -12.31 -16.18 1.09
C LEU A 361 -13.48 -16.54 2.01
N ARG A 362 -13.20 -16.89 3.29
CA ARG A 362 -14.20 -17.30 4.31
C ARG A 362 -14.97 -18.57 3.91
N LEU A 363 -14.27 -19.49 3.27
CA LEU A 363 -14.77 -20.79 2.80
C LEU A 363 -14.01 -21.96 3.44
N ALA A 364 -13.23 -21.72 4.50
CA ALA A 364 -12.41 -22.76 5.14
C ALA A 364 -13.23 -23.87 5.83
N ASP A 365 -14.51 -23.67 6.06
CA ASP A 365 -15.47 -24.68 6.51
C ASP A 365 -15.89 -25.63 5.39
N ARG A 366 -15.78 -25.21 4.13
CA ARG A 366 -16.15 -26.00 2.94
C ARG A 366 -14.96 -26.50 2.12
N LEU A 367 -13.87 -25.72 2.07
CA LEU A 367 -12.76 -25.87 1.13
C LEU A 367 -11.39 -25.79 1.84
N GLY A 368 -10.34 -26.13 1.10
CA GLY A 368 -8.94 -25.91 1.50
C GLY A 368 -8.33 -27.01 2.36
N SER A 369 -9.10 -28.03 2.75
CA SER A 369 -8.61 -29.24 3.43
C SER A 369 -9.42 -30.48 3.03
N ILE A 370 -8.85 -31.67 3.20
CA ILE A 370 -9.51 -32.96 2.97
C ILE A 370 -10.05 -33.46 4.31
N GLU A 371 -11.28 -33.10 4.63
CA GLU A 371 -11.97 -33.48 5.86
C GLU A 371 -13.38 -34.02 5.53
N VAL A 372 -13.86 -35.00 6.31
CA VAL A 372 -15.21 -35.54 6.12
C VAL A 372 -16.25 -34.44 6.29
N GLY A 373 -17.19 -34.34 5.34
CA GLY A 373 -18.24 -33.32 5.29
C GLY A 373 -17.92 -32.10 4.42
N LYS A 374 -16.65 -31.88 4.07
CA LYS A 374 -16.24 -30.80 3.17
C LYS A 374 -16.53 -31.11 1.70
N ASP A 375 -16.52 -30.07 0.86
CA ASP A 375 -16.66 -30.21 -0.58
C ASP A 375 -15.50 -31.06 -1.11
N ALA A 376 -15.80 -32.04 -1.96
CA ALA A 376 -14.81 -32.92 -2.58
C ALA A 376 -14.07 -32.20 -3.71
N THR A 377 -13.38 -31.13 -3.35
CA THR A 377 -12.60 -30.26 -4.23
C THR A 377 -11.12 -30.54 -4.00
N ILE A 378 -10.51 -31.29 -4.92
CA ILE A 378 -9.17 -31.90 -4.76
C ILE A 378 -8.35 -31.82 -6.04
N SER A 379 -7.02 -31.85 -5.87
CA SER A 379 -6.05 -31.89 -6.96
C SER A 379 -5.15 -33.10 -6.80
N VAL A 380 -4.96 -33.84 -7.89
CA VAL A 380 -4.25 -35.11 -7.92
C VAL A 380 -3.02 -34.98 -8.81
N PHE A 381 -1.89 -35.45 -8.30
CA PHE A 381 -0.59 -35.40 -8.97
C PHE A 381 0.11 -36.76 -9.00
N ASP A 382 0.94 -36.99 -10.01
CA ASP A 382 1.77 -38.21 -10.15
C ASP A 382 3.00 -38.25 -9.22
N LYS A 383 3.31 -37.13 -8.57
CA LYS A 383 4.43 -36.92 -7.64
C LYS A 383 4.00 -35.95 -6.54
N HIS A 384 4.91 -35.71 -5.60
CA HIS A 384 4.71 -34.72 -4.54
C HIS A 384 4.20 -33.37 -5.12
N PRO A 385 3.07 -32.81 -4.66
CA PRO A 385 2.41 -31.68 -5.33
C PRO A 385 3.25 -30.40 -5.44
N LEU A 386 4.15 -30.15 -4.47
CA LEU A 386 5.09 -29.01 -4.51
C LEU A 386 6.34 -29.23 -5.38
N SER A 387 6.44 -30.35 -6.13
CA SER A 387 7.58 -30.60 -7.02
C SER A 387 7.38 -29.96 -8.39
N ASN A 388 8.42 -29.31 -8.94
CA ASN A 388 8.42 -28.85 -10.33
C ASN A 388 8.33 -30.00 -11.36
N TYR A 389 8.53 -31.25 -10.94
CA TYR A 389 8.39 -32.43 -11.80
C TYR A 389 7.00 -33.08 -11.70
N ALA A 390 6.15 -32.61 -10.79
CA ALA A 390 4.81 -33.15 -10.62
C ALA A 390 3.91 -32.72 -11.79
N ARG A 391 3.06 -33.64 -12.21
CA ARG A 391 2.08 -33.47 -13.27
C ARG A 391 0.71 -33.68 -12.68
N CYS A 392 -0.21 -32.77 -12.96
CA CYS A 392 -1.60 -32.96 -12.57
C CYS A 392 -2.22 -34.08 -13.41
N GLU A 393 -2.86 -35.03 -12.73
CA GLU A 393 -3.55 -36.17 -13.32
C GLU A 393 -5.07 -35.96 -13.35
N LEU A 394 -5.60 -35.36 -12.27
CA LEU A 394 -7.04 -35.16 -12.08
C LEU A 394 -7.28 -33.94 -11.19
N THR A 395 -8.27 -33.13 -11.54
CA THR A 395 -8.75 -32.00 -10.73
C THR A 395 -10.25 -32.12 -10.58
N LEU A 396 -10.75 -32.11 -9.34
CA LEU A 396 -12.17 -32.21 -9.02
C LEU A 396 -12.64 -30.95 -8.27
N ALA A 397 -13.87 -30.52 -8.53
CA ALA A 397 -14.61 -29.61 -7.65
C ALA A 397 -15.97 -30.23 -7.32
N GLN A 398 -16.26 -30.36 -6.02
CA GLN A 398 -17.45 -31.06 -5.53
C GLN A 398 -17.63 -32.44 -6.22
N GLY A 399 -16.54 -33.20 -6.37
CA GLY A 399 -16.52 -34.51 -7.04
C GLY A 399 -16.68 -34.49 -8.56
N LYS A 400 -16.95 -33.33 -9.18
CA LYS A 400 -17.05 -33.18 -10.64
C LYS A 400 -15.68 -32.95 -11.27
N VAL A 401 -15.43 -33.55 -12.42
CA VAL A 401 -14.15 -33.43 -13.13
C VAL A 401 -14.01 -32.06 -13.78
N LEU A 402 -13.02 -31.28 -13.33
CA LEU A 402 -12.59 -30.04 -13.98
C LEU A 402 -11.52 -30.30 -15.04
N TYR A 403 -10.61 -31.23 -14.74
CA TYR A 403 -9.54 -31.66 -15.63
C TYR A 403 -9.23 -33.13 -15.40
N GLN A 404 -8.96 -33.86 -16.49
CA GLN A 404 -8.40 -35.20 -16.47
C GLN A 404 -7.30 -35.28 -17.53
N ARG A 405 -6.10 -35.74 -17.15
CA ARG A 405 -4.95 -35.81 -18.07
C ARG A 405 -5.23 -36.75 -19.25
N PRO A 406 -5.12 -36.30 -20.52
CA PRO A 406 -5.29 -37.18 -21.67
C PRO A 406 -4.20 -38.24 -21.76
N THR A 407 -4.59 -39.49 -22.08
CA THR A 407 -3.69 -40.66 -22.09
C THR A 407 -2.58 -40.59 -23.14
N ASN A 408 -2.77 -39.83 -24.23
CA ASN A 408 -1.81 -39.67 -25.32
C ASN A 408 -1.06 -38.32 -25.30
N MET A 409 -1.16 -37.54 -24.21
CA MET A 409 -0.64 -36.17 -24.15
C MET A 409 0.88 -36.08 -24.38
N ASP A 410 1.67 -37.00 -23.84
CA ASP A 410 3.13 -36.98 -24.00
C ASP A 410 3.57 -37.54 -25.37
N ALA A 411 2.90 -38.61 -25.84
CA ALA A 411 3.28 -39.32 -27.07
C ALA A 411 3.26 -38.40 -28.30
N ARG A 412 2.25 -37.54 -28.42
CA ARG A 412 2.11 -36.57 -29.52
C ARG A 412 3.23 -35.52 -29.56
N TRP A 413 3.74 -35.10 -28.39
CA TRP A 413 4.85 -34.15 -28.31
C TRP A 413 6.19 -34.83 -28.56
N GLN A 414 6.37 -36.08 -28.13
CA GLN A 414 7.55 -36.88 -28.47
C GLN A 414 7.68 -37.08 -29.97
N GLU A 415 6.57 -37.39 -30.64
CA GLU A 415 6.51 -37.51 -32.10
C GLU A 415 6.91 -36.19 -32.78
N TYR A 416 6.34 -35.06 -32.37
CA TYR A 416 6.70 -33.74 -32.90
C TYR A 416 8.18 -33.36 -32.65
N ALA A 417 8.70 -33.68 -31.45
CA ALA A 417 10.09 -33.41 -31.09
C ALA A 417 11.06 -34.19 -31.97
N GLN A 418 10.79 -35.48 -32.24
CA GLN A 418 11.59 -36.29 -33.15
C GLN A 418 11.62 -35.68 -34.56
N GLN A 419 10.46 -35.26 -35.08
CA GLN A 419 10.41 -34.62 -36.40
C GLN A 419 11.13 -33.26 -36.42
N SER A 420 11.06 -32.50 -35.33
CA SER A 420 11.76 -31.23 -35.17
C SER A 420 13.28 -31.40 -35.04
N GLU A 421 13.74 -32.43 -34.34
CA GLU A 421 15.16 -32.77 -34.21
C GLU A 421 15.77 -33.13 -35.56
N SER A 422 15.06 -33.94 -36.36
CA SER A 422 15.44 -34.22 -37.75
C SER A 422 15.59 -32.92 -38.55
N PHE A 423 14.61 -32.02 -38.45
CA PHE A 423 14.66 -30.72 -39.13
C PHE A 423 15.80 -29.82 -38.62
N ALA A 424 16.05 -29.76 -37.31
CA ALA A 424 17.09 -28.90 -36.75
C ALA A 424 18.50 -29.38 -37.10
N LYS A 425 18.77 -30.69 -37.05
CA LYS A 425 20.07 -31.27 -37.47
C LYS A 425 20.43 -30.94 -38.91
N GLU A 426 19.44 -30.68 -39.74
CA GLU A 426 19.62 -30.23 -41.12
C GLU A 426 19.95 -28.72 -41.23
N ASN A 427 19.93 -27.94 -40.12
CA ASN A 427 19.87 -26.47 -40.15
C ASN A 427 20.66 -25.69 -39.02
N THR A 428 21.61 -26.29 -38.27
CA THR A 428 22.17 -25.70 -37.00
C THR A 428 23.64 -25.18 -37.07
N ASP A 429 23.93 -24.07 -37.75
CA ASP A 429 25.29 -23.44 -37.80
C ASP A 429 25.39 -22.01 -37.21
N LEU A 430 24.50 -21.61 -36.27
CA LEU A 430 24.44 -20.20 -35.81
C LEU A 430 24.41 -20.02 -34.28
N ILE A 431 25.59 -19.62 -33.75
CA ILE A 431 25.84 -18.72 -32.59
C ILE A 431 26.13 -19.37 -31.21
N VAL A 432 27.28 -18.99 -30.63
CA VAL A 432 27.66 -19.15 -29.21
C VAL A 432 28.11 -17.78 -28.68
N ILE A 433 27.60 -17.36 -27.52
CA ILE A 433 28.10 -16.21 -26.75
C ILE A 433 28.20 -16.61 -25.28
N ASP A 434 29.32 -16.27 -24.66
CA ASP A 434 29.66 -16.56 -23.26
C ASP A 434 29.76 -15.23 -22.47
N SER A 435 29.32 -15.21 -21.21
CA SER A 435 29.41 -14.03 -20.34
C SER A 435 29.38 -14.39 -18.85
N GLU A 436 30.36 -13.92 -18.08
CA GLU A 436 30.38 -13.96 -16.61
C GLU A 436 30.55 -12.56 -15.98
N LEU A 437 29.90 -12.32 -14.83
CA LEU A 437 29.99 -11.11 -13.99
C LEU A 437 30.22 -11.45 -12.51
N LYS A 438 30.93 -10.57 -11.77
CA LYS A 438 31.39 -10.74 -10.37
C LYS A 438 30.52 -10.02 -9.31
N GLN A 439 30.56 -10.55 -8.07
CA GLN A 439 29.75 -10.21 -6.87
C GLN A 439 30.31 -9.12 -5.92
N VAL A 440 29.44 -8.59 -5.04
CA VAL A 440 29.60 -7.41 -4.14
C VAL A 440 29.70 -7.79 -2.64
N ASP A 441 30.36 -6.92 -1.86
CA ASP A 441 30.83 -7.04 -0.46
C ASP A 441 29.73 -6.95 0.63
N GLU A 442 29.69 -7.99 1.48
CA GLU A 442 28.74 -8.25 2.57
C GLU A 442 28.94 -7.38 3.83
N LYS A 443 30.06 -6.63 3.96
CA LYS A 443 30.34 -5.85 5.18
C LYS A 443 29.46 -4.63 5.39
N LEU A 444 28.76 -4.16 4.35
CA LEU A 444 27.92 -2.96 4.40
C LEU A 444 26.56 -3.22 5.10
N LEU A 445 26.16 -4.49 5.24
CA LEU A 445 24.82 -4.87 5.70
C LEU A 445 24.65 -4.88 7.23
N ALA A 446 25.73 -4.74 7.99
CA ALA A 446 25.75 -5.08 9.41
C ALA A 446 25.46 -3.93 10.41
N GLN A 447 24.99 -2.74 9.99
CA GLN A 447 25.07 -1.53 10.84
C GLN A 447 23.79 -0.71 11.11
N PHE A 448 22.59 -1.29 11.13
CA PHE A 448 21.37 -0.48 11.43
C PHE A 448 20.48 -1.07 12.54
N THR A 449 20.36 -0.40 13.71
CA THR A 449 19.19 -0.44 14.61
C THR A 449 19.00 0.85 15.45
N LYS A 450 17.73 1.03 15.90
CA LYS A 450 16.98 2.20 16.41
C LYS A 450 17.57 3.06 17.55
N LEU A 451 16.98 4.27 17.66
CA LEU A 451 17.11 5.24 18.76
C LEU A 451 16.98 4.60 20.14
N GLY A 452 17.88 5.01 21.03
CA GLY A 452 17.78 4.75 22.47
C GLY A 452 18.24 3.37 22.87
N ALA A 453 17.56 2.28 22.51
CA ALA A 453 17.84 0.91 23.00
C ALA A 453 18.13 0.82 24.52
N LYS A 454 17.52 1.69 25.35
CA LYS A 454 17.85 1.89 26.78
C LYS A 454 19.32 2.27 27.07
N LYS A 455 20.01 2.81 26.08
CA LYS A 455 21.37 3.35 26.18
C LYS A 455 21.35 4.73 26.80
N THR A 456 22.40 4.97 27.56
CA THR A 456 22.74 6.29 28.06
C THR A 456 24.04 6.70 27.36
N TYR A 457 24.13 7.92 26.86
CA TYR A 457 25.36 8.46 26.26
C TYR A 457 25.91 9.56 27.15
N PHE A 458 27.22 9.52 27.43
CA PHE A 458 27.95 10.64 28.01
C PHE A 458 28.94 11.17 26.98
N ILE A 459 28.61 12.31 26.37
CA ILE A 459 29.48 12.97 25.39
C ILE A 459 30.39 13.93 26.17
N GLN A 460 31.69 13.64 26.22
CA GLN A 460 32.67 14.43 26.97
C GLN A 460 33.57 15.27 26.05
N ASN A 461 34.21 16.30 26.63
CA ASN A 461 35.16 17.18 25.95
C ASN A 461 34.60 17.86 24.69
N ALA A 462 33.32 18.24 24.68
CA ALA A 462 32.71 18.96 23.56
C ALA A 462 32.81 20.48 23.76
N ASN A 463 32.85 21.24 22.65
CA ASN A 463 32.51 22.67 22.67
C ASN A 463 31.00 22.80 22.42
N ILE A 464 30.22 23.04 23.47
CA ILE A 464 28.76 22.96 23.43
C ILE A 464 28.18 24.33 23.03
N HIS A 465 27.36 24.32 21.98
CA HIS A 465 26.61 25.47 21.49
C HIS A 465 25.16 25.38 21.99
N ALA A 466 24.88 25.87 23.19
CA ALA A 466 23.54 25.77 23.80
C ALA A 466 22.48 26.70 23.16
N ILE A 467 22.89 27.61 22.27
CA ILE A 467 22.10 28.68 21.63
C ILE A 467 21.55 29.74 22.59
N SER A 468 21.11 29.36 23.79
CA SER A 468 20.68 30.27 24.85
C SER A 468 21.82 31.10 25.47
N GLU A 469 23.07 30.71 25.21
CA GLU A 469 24.27 31.37 25.69
C GLU A 469 25.46 31.13 24.76
N GLY A 470 26.57 31.83 25.00
CA GLY A 470 27.81 31.64 24.25
C GLY A 470 28.40 30.23 24.42
N PRO A 471 29.17 29.74 23.43
CA PRO A 471 29.70 28.38 23.44
C PRO A 471 30.67 28.14 24.61
N PHE A 472 30.64 26.94 25.17
CA PHE A 472 31.52 26.57 26.29
C PHE A 472 32.00 25.12 26.20
N LYS A 473 33.20 24.88 26.73
CA LYS A 473 33.73 23.52 26.87
C LYS A 473 32.95 22.76 27.95
N GLY A 474 32.50 21.56 27.65
CA GLY A 474 31.62 20.81 28.54
C GLY A 474 31.41 19.35 28.20
N SER A 475 30.39 18.77 28.80
CA SER A 475 29.93 17.40 28.57
C SER A 475 28.41 17.30 28.65
N LEU A 476 27.82 16.34 27.94
CA LEU A 476 26.38 16.14 27.81
C LEU A 476 26.00 14.73 28.25
N LEU A 477 24.92 14.58 29.04
CA LEU A 477 24.34 13.28 29.37
C LEU A 477 22.98 13.13 28.68
N ILE A 478 22.89 12.15 27.78
CA ILE A 478 21.65 11.78 27.09
C ILE A 478 21.20 10.44 27.66
N LYS A 479 19.95 10.36 28.10
CA LYS A 479 19.31 9.12 28.56
C LYS A 479 18.09 8.87 27.69
N ASP A 480 18.10 7.76 26.98
CA ASP A 480 16.95 7.32 26.17
C ASP A 480 16.44 8.42 25.21
N GLY A 481 17.39 9.03 24.49
CA GLY A 481 17.11 10.14 23.56
C GLY A 481 16.90 11.52 24.21
N ILE A 482 16.77 11.61 25.54
CA ILE A 482 16.53 12.86 26.26
C ILE A 482 17.83 13.42 26.84
N ILE A 483 18.14 14.69 26.58
CA ILE A 483 19.21 15.41 27.28
C ILE A 483 18.79 15.60 28.73
N THR A 484 19.48 14.96 29.66
CA THR A 484 19.17 15.00 31.10
C THR A 484 20.06 15.96 31.87
N ASN A 485 21.31 16.16 31.42
CA ASN A 485 22.23 17.10 32.04
C ASN A 485 23.23 17.68 31.03
N ILE A 486 23.58 18.95 31.24
CA ILE A 486 24.68 19.65 30.56
C ILE A 486 25.68 20.08 31.63
N TYR A 487 26.97 19.82 31.41
CA TYR A 487 28.03 20.10 32.37
C TYR A 487 29.06 21.04 31.77
N ARG A 488 29.47 22.07 32.53
CA ARG A 488 30.60 22.94 32.16
C ARG A 488 31.91 22.34 32.59
N GLY A 489 32.95 22.56 31.77
CA GLY A 489 34.30 22.09 32.02
C GLY A 489 34.43 20.57 31.92
N ARG A 490 35.59 20.08 32.35
CA ARG A 490 35.89 18.65 32.34
C ARG A 490 35.15 17.97 33.49
N ARG A 491 34.48 16.85 33.20
CA ARG A 491 33.75 16.09 34.21
C ARG A 491 33.98 14.60 34.06
N THR A 492 34.10 13.91 35.18
CA THR A 492 34.15 12.44 35.21
C THR A 492 32.78 11.88 34.81
N PRO A 493 32.71 10.94 33.86
CA PRO A 493 31.46 10.25 33.51
C PRO A 493 30.80 9.60 34.75
N PRO A 494 29.46 9.68 34.90
CA PRO A 494 28.78 9.01 36.01
C PRO A 494 28.85 7.49 35.85
N GLN A 495 28.97 6.72 36.93
CA GLN A 495 28.86 5.25 36.83
C GLN A 495 27.39 4.84 36.71
N ARG A 496 27.00 4.28 35.55
CA ARG A 496 25.63 3.81 35.26
C ARG A 496 25.65 2.56 34.35
N PRO A 497 24.69 1.63 34.48
CA PRO A 497 24.52 0.54 33.53
C PRO A 497 24.17 1.09 32.14
N ASN A 498 24.70 0.45 31.10
CA ASN A 498 24.49 0.81 29.68
C ASN A 498 24.92 2.24 29.32
N LEU A 499 25.93 2.80 30.00
CA LEU A 499 26.54 4.08 29.65
C LEU A 499 27.60 3.90 28.57
N GLU A 500 27.37 4.52 27.41
CA GLU A 500 28.34 4.65 26.33
C GLU A 500 29.02 6.02 26.44
N ILE A 501 30.33 6.03 26.62
CA ILE A 501 31.12 7.27 26.72
C ILE A 501 31.63 7.61 25.32
N VAL A 502 31.29 8.80 24.85
CA VAL A 502 31.73 9.34 23.56
C VAL A 502 32.66 10.52 23.85
N ASP A 503 33.92 10.44 23.43
CA ASP A 503 34.82 11.59 23.50
C ASP A 503 34.68 12.45 22.24
N ALA A 504 34.17 13.67 22.40
CA ALA A 504 34.04 14.62 21.31
C ALA A 504 35.38 15.21 20.87
N GLN A 505 36.46 15.02 21.63
CA GLN A 505 37.82 15.47 21.27
C GLN A 505 37.92 16.97 20.95
N GLY A 506 37.14 17.80 21.65
CA GLY A 506 37.08 19.24 21.42
C GLY A 506 36.20 19.68 20.25
N LYS A 507 35.50 18.75 19.57
CA LYS A 507 34.55 19.09 18.49
C LYS A 507 33.39 19.93 18.99
N ASP A 508 32.85 20.73 18.08
CA ASP A 508 31.63 21.50 18.30
C ASP A 508 30.40 20.59 18.35
N LEU A 509 29.58 20.78 19.37
CA LEU A 509 28.32 20.09 19.59
C LEU A 509 27.18 21.09 19.48
N TYR A 510 26.38 20.95 18.44
CA TYR A 510 25.19 21.75 18.17
C TYR A 510 23.91 20.94 18.47
N PRO A 511 22.78 21.60 18.78
CA PRO A 511 21.46 20.99 18.63
C PRO A 511 21.29 20.51 17.18
N GLY A 512 20.56 19.42 16.99
CA GLY A 512 20.23 18.96 15.64
C GLY A 512 19.44 20.02 14.88
N PHE A 513 19.81 20.28 13.63
CA PHE A 513 19.12 21.26 12.80
C PHE A 513 17.70 20.78 12.47
N ILE A 514 16.79 21.74 12.34
CA ILE A 514 15.40 21.52 11.93
C ILE A 514 15.20 22.26 10.62
N ASN A 515 14.93 21.54 9.52
CA ASN A 515 14.57 22.18 8.26
C ASN A 515 13.09 22.50 8.28
N THR A 516 12.73 23.79 8.35
CA THR A 516 11.35 24.19 8.67
C THR A 516 10.42 24.21 7.46
N LEU A 517 10.88 23.84 6.26
CA LEU A 517 10.00 23.63 5.12
C LEU A 517 10.70 22.81 4.01
N ASP A 518 10.22 21.60 3.74
CA ASP A 518 10.69 20.77 2.62
C ASP A 518 9.63 19.76 2.15
N ARG A 519 9.99 18.88 1.21
CA ARG A 519 9.18 17.76 0.70
C ARG A 519 9.84 16.41 1.02
N THR A 520 10.79 16.38 1.94
CA THR A 520 11.51 15.17 2.36
C THR A 520 10.52 14.11 2.84
N GLY A 521 10.68 12.88 2.33
CA GLY A 521 9.78 11.75 2.59
C GLY A 521 8.57 11.68 1.67
N LEU A 522 8.27 12.71 0.87
CA LEU A 522 7.22 12.68 -0.18
C LEU A 522 7.78 12.53 -1.59
N ILE A 523 9.09 12.74 -1.75
CA ILE A 523 9.79 12.69 -3.03
C ILE A 523 11.00 11.78 -2.90
N GLU A 524 11.15 10.82 -3.82
CA GLU A 524 12.43 10.09 -4.00
C GLU A 524 13.23 10.64 -5.19
N ILE A 525 12.62 10.73 -6.37
CA ILE A 525 13.24 11.21 -7.60
C ILE A 525 12.28 12.20 -8.27
N GLU A 526 12.60 13.49 -8.23
CA GLU A 526 11.69 14.57 -8.70
C GLU A 526 11.23 14.41 -10.16
N SER A 527 12.07 13.83 -11.02
CA SER A 527 11.74 13.61 -12.44
C SER A 527 10.79 12.42 -12.67
N LEU A 528 10.56 11.57 -11.66
CA LEU A 528 9.69 10.39 -11.74
C LEU A 528 8.40 10.60 -10.95
N ARG A 529 7.29 10.79 -11.67
CA ARG A 529 5.93 10.98 -11.11
C ARG A 529 5.51 9.90 -10.10
N ALA A 530 5.98 8.66 -10.30
CA ALA A 530 5.70 7.53 -9.40
C ALA A 530 6.20 7.78 -7.97
N THR A 531 7.25 8.58 -7.84
CA THR A 531 7.94 8.84 -6.59
C THR A 531 7.69 10.22 -6.00
N ASP A 532 6.84 11.04 -6.64
CA ASP A 532 6.48 12.39 -6.18
C ASP A 532 5.02 12.40 -5.73
N ASP A 533 4.81 12.53 -4.42
CA ASP A 533 3.50 12.59 -3.77
C ASP A 533 3.03 14.02 -3.45
N THR A 534 3.62 15.02 -4.10
CA THR A 534 3.31 16.44 -3.85
C THR A 534 2.31 17.02 -4.86
N ILE A 535 2.08 16.35 -5.99
CA ILE A 535 1.17 16.84 -7.04
C ILE A 535 -0.22 16.24 -6.87
N GLU A 536 -1.24 17.09 -6.78
CA GLU A 536 -2.63 16.68 -6.64
C GLU A 536 -3.57 17.55 -7.49
N ILE A 537 -4.77 17.04 -7.81
CA ILE A 537 -5.81 17.76 -8.54
C ILE A 537 -6.65 18.62 -7.60
N GLY A 538 -6.98 19.82 -8.05
CA GLY A 538 -7.83 20.79 -7.36
C GLY A 538 -7.03 21.72 -6.48
N ASP A 539 -7.59 22.90 -6.21
CA ASP A 539 -6.89 23.96 -5.49
C ASP A 539 -7.19 23.99 -4.00
N ASP A 540 -8.33 23.45 -3.55
CA ASP A 540 -8.75 23.51 -2.15
C ASP A 540 -8.95 22.10 -1.57
N GLN A 541 -7.92 21.58 -0.91
CA GLN A 541 -7.87 20.22 -0.37
C GLN A 541 -7.35 20.24 1.08
N ALA A 542 -8.10 20.90 1.97
CA ALA A 542 -7.74 21.09 3.38
C ALA A 542 -7.50 19.80 4.17
N ASP A 543 -8.14 18.71 3.74
CA ASP A 543 -8.12 17.39 4.35
C ASP A 543 -6.98 16.49 3.84
N LEU A 544 -6.10 16.98 2.97
CA LEU A 544 -4.86 16.28 2.63
C LEU A 544 -3.91 16.31 3.82
N ARG A 545 -3.28 15.17 4.09
CA ARG A 545 -2.45 14.92 5.29
C ARG A 545 -1.13 14.31 4.91
N VAL A 546 -0.08 15.11 4.91
CA VAL A 546 1.26 14.68 4.48
C VAL A 546 1.79 13.50 5.28
N GLU A 547 1.43 13.38 6.57
CA GLU A 547 1.93 12.33 7.42
C GLU A 547 1.61 10.92 6.91
N VAL A 548 0.56 10.75 6.11
CA VAL A 548 0.12 9.43 5.63
C VAL A 548 0.94 8.90 4.46
N ALA A 549 1.78 9.74 3.86
CA ALA A 549 2.57 9.42 2.67
C ALA A 549 4.09 9.52 2.90
N ILE A 550 4.53 9.72 4.16
CA ILE A 550 5.96 9.80 4.48
C ILE A 550 6.60 8.42 4.27
N HIS A 551 7.46 8.34 3.26
CA HIS A 551 8.22 7.16 2.88
C HIS A 551 9.40 6.94 3.83
N ALA A 552 9.24 6.08 4.83
CA ALA A 552 10.22 5.95 5.91
C ALA A 552 11.63 5.52 5.45
N ASP A 553 11.70 4.72 4.38
CA ASP A 553 12.95 4.18 3.83
C ASP A 553 13.59 5.09 2.77
N SER A 554 13.15 6.36 2.68
CA SER A 554 13.72 7.32 1.74
C SER A 554 15.23 7.42 1.85
N ALA A 555 15.93 7.35 0.71
CA ALA A 555 17.38 7.54 0.66
C ALA A 555 17.79 8.95 1.15
N HIS A 556 16.88 9.92 1.04
CA HIS A 556 17.09 11.29 1.47
C HIS A 556 17.27 11.42 2.98
N HIS A 557 16.72 10.51 3.79
CA HIS A 557 16.79 10.61 5.26
C HIS A 557 18.22 10.50 5.79
N ASN A 558 18.95 9.47 5.35
CA ASN A 558 20.33 9.25 5.79
C ASN A 558 21.29 10.29 5.21
N ILE A 559 21.09 10.68 3.94
CA ILE A 559 21.86 11.74 3.28
C ILE A 559 21.65 13.08 3.99
N THR A 560 20.43 13.39 4.40
CA THR A 560 20.14 14.64 5.11
C THR A 560 20.73 14.66 6.52
N ARG A 561 20.69 13.52 7.22
CA ARG A 561 21.25 13.39 8.58
C ARG A 561 22.76 13.56 8.63
N MET A 562 23.49 13.27 7.55
CA MET A 562 24.95 13.31 7.53
C MET A 562 25.52 14.70 7.89
N THR A 563 24.74 15.77 7.70
CA THR A 563 25.15 17.15 8.00
C THR A 563 24.55 17.69 9.30
N GLY A 564 23.80 16.87 10.05
CA GLY A 564 23.25 17.25 11.35
C GLY A 564 21.80 17.75 11.32
N VAL A 565 21.11 17.68 10.18
CA VAL A 565 19.65 17.88 10.11
C VAL A 565 18.95 16.66 10.68
N SER A 566 18.12 16.86 11.69
CA SER A 566 17.49 15.80 12.48
C SER A 566 15.97 15.75 12.33
N TYR A 567 15.35 16.89 12.03
CA TYR A 567 13.92 17.02 11.80
C TYR A 567 13.65 17.84 10.54
N VAL A 568 12.53 17.55 9.89
CA VAL A 568 12.04 18.29 8.72
C VAL A 568 10.55 18.55 8.91
N LEU A 569 10.12 19.79 8.67
CA LEU A 569 8.71 20.09 8.47
C LEU A 569 8.37 19.85 7.00
N THR A 570 7.71 18.73 6.74
CA THR A 570 7.30 18.34 5.39
C THR A 570 5.95 18.97 5.06
N GLN A 571 5.86 19.64 3.91
CA GLN A 571 4.66 20.33 3.45
C GLN A 571 3.96 19.61 2.28
N PRO A 572 2.63 19.79 2.09
CA PRO A 572 1.92 19.34 0.90
C PRO A 572 2.42 20.09 -0.35
N GLY A 573 2.13 19.63 -1.57
CA GLY A 573 2.61 20.31 -2.79
C GLY A 573 1.72 21.45 -3.28
N ARG A 574 1.08 21.38 -4.44
CA ARG A 574 0.40 22.58 -5.05
C ARG A 574 -1.02 22.82 -4.50
N GLY A 575 -1.66 23.91 -4.92
CA GLY A 575 -3.01 24.31 -4.53
C GLY A 575 -3.06 25.62 -3.72
N ARG A 576 -4.26 26.17 -3.52
CA ARG A 576 -4.52 27.31 -2.65
C ARG A 576 -4.61 26.86 -1.19
N ILE A 577 -5.55 25.98 -0.84
CA ILE A 577 -5.58 25.29 0.45
C ILE A 577 -4.94 23.92 0.24
N ARG A 578 -3.67 23.79 0.60
CA ARG A 578 -2.80 22.67 0.17
C ARG A 578 -2.95 21.43 1.04
N GLY A 579 -3.57 21.58 2.21
CA GLY A 579 -3.67 20.55 3.24
C GLY A 579 -2.68 20.75 4.38
N GLN A 580 -2.44 19.68 5.13
CA GLN A 580 -1.80 19.69 6.44
C GLN A 580 -0.39 19.10 6.34
N GLY A 581 0.60 19.82 6.90
CA GLY A 581 1.98 19.34 6.93
C GLY A 581 2.26 18.43 8.12
N ALA A 582 3.48 17.89 8.18
CA ALA A 582 3.92 17.04 9.28
C ALA A 582 5.36 17.35 9.67
N LEU A 583 5.63 17.45 10.97
CA LEU A 583 6.99 17.47 11.49
C LEU A 583 7.47 16.02 11.61
N ILE A 584 8.51 15.68 10.86
CA ILE A 584 9.12 14.35 10.86
C ILE A 584 10.50 14.38 11.50
N GLN A 585 10.86 13.31 12.23
CA GLN A 585 12.24 12.99 12.55
C GLN A 585 12.82 12.11 11.46
N LEU A 586 14.11 12.30 11.13
CA LEU A 586 14.77 11.53 10.08
C LEU A 586 15.32 10.18 10.55
N ALA A 587 15.04 9.81 11.80
CA ALA A 587 15.43 8.54 12.40
C ALA A 587 14.18 7.70 12.69
N GLY A 588 13.79 6.86 11.73
CA GLY A 588 12.68 5.92 11.85
C GLY A 588 12.73 4.89 10.72
N ILE A 589 11.99 3.79 10.89
CA ILE A 589 11.85 2.72 9.88
C ILE A 589 10.38 2.48 9.49
N THR A 590 9.46 3.19 10.15
CA THR A 590 8.04 3.24 9.80
C THR A 590 7.60 4.69 9.78
N THR A 591 6.52 4.98 9.05
CA THR A 591 5.90 6.31 9.04
C THR A 591 5.53 6.77 10.45
N ALA A 592 5.04 5.86 11.30
CA ALA A 592 4.70 6.13 12.69
C ALA A 592 5.93 6.45 13.56
N ASP A 593 7.06 5.79 13.33
CA ASP A 593 8.32 6.15 14.01
C ASP A 593 8.76 7.56 13.62
N MET A 594 8.55 7.97 12.36
CA MET A 594 9.07 9.23 11.84
C MET A 594 8.20 10.45 12.13
N VAL A 595 6.88 10.31 12.09
CA VAL A 595 5.98 11.45 12.28
C VAL A 595 5.91 11.81 13.76
N ILE A 596 6.46 12.97 14.12
CA ILE A 596 6.40 13.50 15.49
C ILE A 596 5.01 14.07 15.77
N LYS A 597 4.50 14.87 14.82
CA LYS A 597 3.14 15.40 14.86
C LYS A 597 2.71 15.92 13.49
N ARG A 598 1.40 15.93 13.25
CA ARG A 598 0.81 16.79 12.24
C ARG A 598 1.10 18.25 12.61
N HIS A 599 1.39 19.07 11.61
CA HIS A 599 1.82 20.44 11.83
C HIS A 599 1.26 21.40 10.79
N GLY A 600 0.17 22.08 11.19
CA GLY A 600 -0.40 23.25 10.54
C GLY A 600 -1.05 23.02 9.18
N LEU A 601 -1.89 23.98 8.78
CA LEU A 601 -2.50 24.06 7.45
C LEU A 601 -1.67 24.95 6.53
N PHE A 602 -1.40 24.50 5.32
CA PHE A 602 -0.67 25.28 4.32
C PHE A 602 -1.63 25.99 3.37
N ILE A 603 -1.57 27.32 3.33
CA ILE A 603 -2.38 28.16 2.42
C ILE A 603 -1.45 28.99 1.54
N ASN A 604 -1.66 28.97 0.23
CA ASN A 604 -1.05 29.93 -0.69
C ASN A 604 -1.96 31.16 -0.78
N PHE A 605 -1.48 32.31 -0.27
CA PHE A 605 -2.24 33.54 -0.35
C PHE A 605 -2.28 34.06 -1.80
N PRO A 606 -3.45 34.51 -2.31
CA PRO A 606 -3.58 34.99 -3.68
C PRO A 606 -2.58 36.08 -4.01
N ARG A 607 -1.93 35.95 -5.17
CA ARG A 607 -0.92 36.91 -5.60
C ARG A 607 -1.58 38.23 -6.01
N THR A 608 -1.29 39.31 -5.30
CA THR A 608 -1.57 40.69 -5.75
C THR A 608 -0.79 41.02 -7.01
N PRO A 609 -1.42 41.48 -8.12
CA PRO A 609 -0.73 41.80 -9.35
C PRO A 609 0.00 43.13 -9.13
N ARG A 610 1.03 43.41 -9.94
CA ARG A 610 1.45 44.82 -10.08
C ARG A 610 0.33 45.54 -10.85
N PHE A 611 0.21 46.86 -10.66
CA PHE A 611 -0.85 47.72 -11.17
C PHE A 611 -1.18 47.63 -12.70
N ASP A 612 -0.53 46.75 -13.48
CA ASP A 612 -0.57 46.70 -14.93
C ASP A 612 -0.89 45.34 -15.61
N GLN A 613 -1.28 44.28 -14.89
CA GLN A 613 -1.60 42.97 -15.55
C GLN A 613 -3.09 42.63 -15.56
N ALA A 614 -3.66 42.47 -16.77
CA ALA A 614 -5.10 42.46 -17.04
C ALA A 614 -5.76 41.08 -17.20
N ASP A 615 -5.02 39.98 -17.32
CA ASP A 615 -5.57 38.71 -17.86
C ASP A 615 -5.56 37.53 -16.87
N GLY A 616 -6.18 37.70 -15.69
CA GLY A 616 -6.48 36.63 -14.73
C GLY A 616 -7.59 37.04 -13.75
N PRO A 617 -8.18 36.11 -12.95
CA PRO A 617 -9.10 36.51 -11.88
C PRO A 617 -8.40 37.55 -11.01
N THR A 618 -9.09 38.63 -10.69
CA THR A 618 -8.47 39.71 -9.93
C THR A 618 -8.15 39.16 -8.54
N THR A 619 -7.07 39.61 -7.90
CA THR A 619 -6.70 39.14 -6.55
C THR A 619 -7.83 39.31 -5.54
N ALA A 620 -8.74 40.26 -5.77
CA ALA A 620 -9.95 40.44 -4.99
C ALA A 620 -10.84 39.19 -5.01
N ASP A 621 -11.09 38.60 -6.19
CA ASP A 621 -11.95 37.41 -6.33
C ASP A 621 -11.36 36.20 -5.60
N ALA A 622 -10.05 35.97 -5.77
CA ALA A 622 -9.37 34.86 -5.12
C ALA A 622 -9.24 34.99 -3.59
N VAL A 623 -9.20 36.23 -3.08
CA VAL A 623 -9.27 36.51 -1.62
C VAL A 623 -10.70 36.34 -1.12
N GLU A 624 -11.70 36.71 -1.93
CA GLU A 624 -13.10 36.50 -1.57
C GLU A 624 -13.45 35.02 -1.48
N GLU A 625 -12.96 34.18 -2.40
CA GLU A 625 -13.09 32.72 -2.30
C GLU A 625 -12.46 32.16 -1.01
N LEU A 626 -11.35 32.74 -0.51
CA LEU A 626 -10.80 32.37 0.80
C LEU A 626 -11.70 32.81 1.97
N ASN A 627 -12.34 33.98 1.85
CA ASN A 627 -13.32 34.44 2.83
C ASN A 627 -14.52 33.50 2.86
N GLU A 628 -15.00 33.06 1.70
CA GLU A 628 -16.09 32.08 1.58
C GLU A 628 -15.75 30.78 2.31
N TRP A 629 -14.53 30.24 2.18
CA TRP A 629 -14.11 29.06 2.94
C TRP A 629 -14.14 29.28 4.46
N ILE A 630 -13.75 30.46 4.95
CA ILE A 630 -13.85 30.79 6.38
C ILE A 630 -15.31 30.82 6.83
N GLU A 631 -16.17 31.51 6.08
CA GLU A 631 -17.58 31.64 6.45
C GLU A 631 -18.32 30.30 6.36
N LEU A 632 -18.07 29.49 5.33
CA LEU A 632 -18.59 28.12 5.22
C LEU A 632 -18.13 27.25 6.40
N THR A 633 -16.87 27.39 6.83
CA THR A 633 -16.35 26.63 7.99
C THR A 633 -17.03 27.06 9.29
N LYS A 634 -17.27 28.37 9.49
CA LYS A 634 -17.99 28.89 10.64
C LYS A 634 -19.45 28.45 10.66
N GLU A 635 -20.11 28.52 9.50
CA GLU A 635 -21.49 28.06 9.34
C GLU A 635 -21.57 26.56 9.65
N TYR A 636 -20.68 25.75 9.07
CA TYR A 636 -20.58 24.32 9.35
C TYR A 636 -20.37 24.06 10.85
N ALA A 637 -19.40 24.72 11.48
CA ALA A 637 -19.14 24.57 12.92
C ALA A 637 -20.30 25.00 13.84
N SER A 638 -21.28 25.77 13.33
CA SER A 638 -22.44 26.22 14.11
C SER A 638 -23.49 25.12 14.34
N PHE A 639 -23.44 24.03 13.59
CA PHE A 639 -24.35 22.90 13.76
C PHE A 639 -23.76 21.86 14.72
N GLU A 640 -24.57 21.38 15.68
CA GLU A 640 -24.14 20.32 16.60
C GLU A 640 -23.99 18.95 15.92
N MET A 641 -24.73 18.73 14.82
CA MET A 641 -24.71 17.46 14.08
C MET A 641 -24.99 17.70 12.61
N HIS A 642 -24.23 17.00 11.75
CA HIS A 642 -24.39 17.07 10.30
C HIS A 642 -25.05 15.80 9.77
N ALA A 643 -26.09 15.97 8.96
CA ALA A 643 -26.69 14.86 8.23
C ALA A 643 -25.78 14.34 7.10
N GLN A 644 -24.92 15.22 6.58
CA GLN A 644 -23.88 14.91 5.59
C GLN A 644 -22.65 15.74 5.96
N ARG A 645 -21.57 15.06 6.33
CA ARG A 645 -20.32 15.69 6.74
C ARG A 645 -19.46 16.05 5.54
N ASP A 646 -18.72 17.13 5.67
CA ASP A 646 -17.71 17.55 4.69
C ASP A 646 -16.32 17.49 5.31
N ALA A 647 -15.51 16.55 4.83
CA ALA A 647 -14.16 16.33 5.33
C ALA A 647 -13.24 17.55 5.18
N LYS A 648 -13.45 18.39 4.15
CA LYS A 648 -12.64 19.59 3.94
C LYS A 648 -12.99 20.65 4.98
N LEU A 649 -14.27 20.88 5.23
CA LEU A 649 -14.73 21.84 6.25
C LEU A 649 -14.32 21.38 7.65
N GLU A 650 -14.47 20.09 7.98
CA GLU A 650 -13.98 19.54 9.25
C GLU A 650 -12.47 19.71 9.41
N ALA A 651 -11.69 19.57 8.32
CA ALA A 651 -10.26 19.79 8.34
C ALA A 651 -9.86 21.27 8.50
N LEU A 652 -10.76 22.22 8.21
CA LEU A 652 -10.52 23.66 8.36
C LEU A 652 -10.86 24.18 9.75
N MET A 653 -11.79 23.54 10.47
CA MET A 653 -12.25 23.97 11.80
C MET A 653 -11.11 24.27 12.79
N PRO A 654 -10.07 23.42 12.94
CA PRO A 654 -9.00 23.69 13.90
C PRO A 654 -8.29 25.03 13.63
N TYR A 655 -8.22 25.45 12.36
CA TYR A 655 -7.46 26.61 11.92
C TYR A 655 -8.28 27.89 11.89
N PHE A 656 -9.54 27.81 11.43
CA PHE A 656 -10.41 28.97 11.29
C PHE A 656 -11.30 29.23 12.52
N ILE A 657 -11.42 28.26 13.42
CA ILE A 657 -12.24 28.35 14.64
C ILE A 657 -11.37 28.25 15.90
N ASP A 658 -10.54 27.21 16.00
CA ASP A 658 -9.79 26.93 17.24
C ASP A 658 -8.44 27.67 17.35
N GLY A 659 -8.01 28.34 16.27
CA GLY A 659 -6.77 29.13 16.24
C GLY A 659 -5.48 28.31 16.13
N GLU A 660 -5.54 27.08 15.61
CA GLU A 660 -4.35 26.30 15.23
C GLU A 660 -3.53 27.01 14.15
N GLN A 661 -2.25 26.66 14.09
CA GLN A 661 -1.27 27.37 13.26
C GLN A 661 -1.50 27.18 11.75
N ILE A 662 -1.49 28.30 11.02
CA ILE A 662 -1.54 28.34 9.55
C ILE A 662 -0.18 28.76 9.00
N PHE A 663 0.33 27.99 8.03
CA PHE A 663 1.51 28.32 7.23
C PHE A 663 1.07 29.03 5.96
N LEU A 664 1.14 30.36 5.97
CA LEU A 664 0.66 31.21 4.89
C LEU A 664 1.80 31.58 3.93
N VAL A 665 1.76 31.06 2.72
CA VAL A 665 2.75 31.37 1.68
C VAL A 665 2.38 32.69 1.01
N ALA A 666 3.22 33.70 1.21
CA ALA A 666 3.10 35.02 0.59
C ALA A 666 4.50 35.54 0.22
N ASN A 667 4.73 35.88 -1.06
CA ASN A 667 6.11 36.10 -1.55
C ASN A 667 6.46 37.54 -1.89
N SER A 668 5.53 38.33 -2.43
CA SER A 668 5.80 39.72 -2.83
C SER A 668 5.47 40.68 -1.71
N ALA A 669 6.13 41.85 -1.65
CA ALA A 669 5.84 42.86 -0.64
C ALA A 669 4.35 43.27 -0.61
N ALA A 670 3.73 43.49 -1.77
CA ALA A 670 2.30 43.80 -1.87
C ALA A 670 1.44 42.65 -1.32
N THR A 671 1.72 41.43 -1.76
CA THR A 671 1.00 40.22 -1.30
C THR A 671 1.14 40.00 0.20
N ILE A 672 2.31 40.29 0.77
CA ILE A 672 2.55 40.17 2.22
C ILE A 672 1.75 41.23 2.99
N MET A 673 1.66 42.46 2.48
CA MET A 673 0.85 43.51 3.12
C MET A 673 -0.65 43.18 3.07
N ASP A 674 -1.14 42.65 1.96
CA ASP A 674 -2.54 42.22 1.83
C ASP A 674 -2.82 41.02 2.73
N ALA A 675 -1.94 40.03 2.74
CA ALA A 675 -2.02 38.87 3.62
C ALA A 675 -2.05 39.29 5.09
N ARG A 676 -1.21 40.25 5.50
CA ARG A 676 -1.21 40.83 6.84
C ARG A 676 -2.54 41.47 7.21
N ALA A 677 -3.12 42.28 6.32
CA ALA A 677 -4.42 42.88 6.56
C ALA A 677 -5.53 41.82 6.69
N TRP A 678 -5.48 40.78 5.85
CA TRP A 678 -6.41 39.66 5.90
C TRP A 678 -6.29 38.85 7.20
N VAL A 679 -5.06 38.52 7.62
CA VAL A 679 -4.79 37.82 8.89
C VAL A 679 -5.33 38.61 10.08
N ALA A 680 -5.11 39.93 10.12
CA ALA A 680 -5.64 40.78 11.19
C ALA A 680 -7.18 40.87 11.17
N LYS A 681 -7.80 40.92 9.98
CA LYS A 681 -9.27 40.95 9.82
C LYS A 681 -9.93 39.69 10.37
N HIS A 682 -9.29 38.54 10.23
CA HIS A 682 -9.85 37.23 10.58
C HIS A 682 -9.28 36.62 11.88
N ASP A 683 -8.40 37.34 12.60
CA ASP A 683 -7.76 36.91 13.85
C ASP A 683 -7.05 35.54 13.75
N LEU A 684 -6.21 35.37 12.71
CA LEU A 684 -5.59 34.09 12.39
C LEU A 684 -4.18 33.93 12.98
N ASN A 685 -3.87 32.73 13.48
CA ASN A 685 -2.54 32.36 13.98
C ASN A 685 -1.61 31.94 12.83
N VAL A 686 -0.82 32.86 12.30
CA VAL A 686 -0.07 32.66 11.04
C VAL A 686 1.45 32.69 11.21
N VAL A 687 2.11 31.76 10.50
CA VAL A 687 3.53 31.81 10.14
C VAL A 687 3.64 32.13 8.64
N TYR A 688 4.32 33.22 8.29
CA TYR A 688 4.56 33.55 6.88
C TYR A 688 5.66 32.66 6.32
N VAL A 689 5.37 31.94 5.25
CA VAL A 689 6.27 30.94 4.65
C VAL A 689 6.78 31.39 3.29
N SER A 690 8.02 31.01 2.97
CA SER A 690 8.79 31.48 1.81
C SER A 690 9.14 32.96 1.93
N ALA A 691 8.14 33.84 2.02
CA ALA A 691 8.29 35.23 2.46
C ALA A 691 9.43 35.97 1.73
N LYS A 692 9.65 35.65 0.44
CA LYS A 692 10.89 35.99 -0.29
C LYS A 692 11.25 37.48 -0.22
N ASN A 693 10.25 38.36 -0.32
CA ASN A 693 10.43 39.80 -0.30
C ASN A 693 9.98 40.45 1.03
N ALA A 694 9.84 39.68 2.11
CA ALA A 694 9.44 40.19 3.41
C ALA A 694 10.40 41.26 3.95
N TYR A 695 11.68 41.21 3.58
CA TYR A 695 12.67 42.21 3.94
C TYR A 695 12.29 43.64 3.48
N GLN A 696 11.50 43.78 2.41
CA GLN A 696 11.03 45.07 1.90
C GLN A 696 9.97 45.71 2.79
N VAL A 697 9.30 44.91 3.62
CA VAL A 697 8.22 45.32 4.53
C VAL A 697 8.52 44.91 5.97
N ALA A 698 9.79 44.70 6.29
CA ALA A 698 10.24 44.17 7.58
C ALA A 698 9.73 44.98 8.78
N GLY A 699 9.68 46.31 8.66
CA GLY A 699 9.16 47.18 9.73
C GLY A 699 7.69 46.93 10.08
N TYR A 700 6.85 46.63 9.08
CA TYR A 700 5.44 46.29 9.32
C TYR A 700 5.29 44.91 9.97
N LEU A 701 6.04 43.92 9.49
CA LEU A 701 6.02 42.56 10.06
C LEU A 701 6.60 42.52 11.47
N GLY A 702 7.62 43.35 11.74
CA GLY A 702 8.21 43.54 13.06
C GLY A 702 7.24 44.16 14.06
N ALA A 703 6.43 45.13 13.62
CA ALA A 703 5.38 45.74 14.44
C ALA A 703 4.31 44.72 14.87
N ASP A 704 4.09 43.66 14.08
CA ASP A 704 3.17 42.57 14.41
C ASP A 704 3.83 41.41 15.19
N ASN A 705 5.15 41.48 15.45
CA ASN A 705 5.94 40.36 16.00
C ASN A 705 5.77 39.04 15.20
N ALA A 706 5.76 39.18 13.87
CA ALA A 706 5.47 38.10 12.94
C ALA A 706 6.46 36.94 13.04
N SER A 707 5.94 35.71 12.88
CA SER A 707 6.76 34.51 12.67
C SER A 707 6.97 34.27 11.18
N ILE A 708 8.22 34.06 10.76
CA ILE A 708 8.60 33.99 9.35
C ILE A 708 9.54 32.82 9.11
N ILE A 709 9.21 32.00 8.12
CA ILE A 709 10.11 31.00 7.52
C ILE A 709 10.56 31.55 6.16
N THR A 710 11.86 31.82 6.02
CA THR A 710 12.44 32.47 4.83
C THR A 710 13.70 31.76 4.32
N GLY A 711 14.04 31.99 3.05
CA GLY A 711 15.09 31.24 2.33
C GLY A 711 14.62 30.83 0.94
N PRO A 712 15.36 29.94 0.25
CA PRO A 712 16.71 29.47 0.60
C PRO A 712 17.73 30.60 0.45
N VAL A 713 18.72 30.71 1.35
CA VAL A 713 19.69 31.82 1.32
C VAL A 713 20.72 31.69 0.19
N HIS A 714 20.93 30.47 -0.31
CA HIS A 714 21.77 30.19 -1.49
C HIS A 714 21.02 30.35 -2.82
N SER A 715 19.81 30.92 -2.80
CA SER A 715 19.05 31.18 -4.03
C SER A 715 19.55 32.44 -4.76
N LEU A 716 19.35 32.47 -6.08
CA LEU A 716 19.54 33.70 -6.84
C LEU A 716 18.52 34.76 -6.39
N PRO A 717 18.92 36.05 -6.34
CA PRO A 717 17.98 37.14 -6.15
C PRO A 717 16.83 37.04 -7.14
N SER A 718 15.60 36.94 -6.64
CA SER A 718 14.39 36.95 -7.46
C SER A 718 13.75 38.34 -7.45
N GLY A 719 13.43 38.92 -8.62
CA GLY A 719 12.81 40.25 -8.68
C GLY A 719 13.21 41.09 -9.89
N SER A 720 13.17 42.42 -9.76
CA SER A 720 13.63 43.33 -10.80
C SER A 720 15.16 43.27 -10.94
N ALA A 721 15.69 43.70 -12.09
CA ALA A 721 17.13 43.84 -12.32
C ALA A 721 17.85 44.80 -11.34
N GLN A 722 17.10 45.49 -10.48
CA GLN A 722 17.61 46.42 -9.46
C GLN A 722 17.65 45.80 -8.06
N ALA A 723 17.21 44.54 -7.89
CA ALA A 723 17.29 43.87 -6.59
C ALA A 723 18.75 43.74 -6.15
N ALA A 724 19.02 44.01 -4.87
CA ALA A 724 20.36 43.83 -4.31
C ALA A 724 20.81 42.38 -4.47
N PHE A 725 22.01 42.18 -5.03
CA PHE A 725 22.48 40.84 -5.38
C PHE A 725 22.66 39.91 -4.16
N ASP A 726 22.80 40.48 -2.97
CA ASP A 726 23.02 39.77 -1.71
C ASP A 726 21.80 39.74 -0.79
N TYR A 727 20.62 40.17 -1.26
CA TYR A 727 19.43 40.20 -0.41
C TYR A 727 19.05 38.83 0.18
N PRO A 728 19.18 37.67 -0.51
CA PRO A 728 18.81 36.38 0.09
C PRO A 728 19.62 36.06 1.35
N TYR A 729 20.87 36.53 1.43
CA TYR A 729 21.73 36.39 2.61
C TYR A 729 21.38 37.40 3.71
N ARG A 730 20.96 38.60 3.34
CA ARG A 730 20.65 39.68 4.32
C ARG A 730 19.22 39.65 4.85
N ALA A 731 18.27 39.09 4.10
CA ALA A 731 16.86 39.13 4.46
C ALA A 731 16.57 38.59 5.87
N PRO A 732 17.13 37.43 6.31
CA PRO A 732 16.91 36.94 7.67
C PRO A 732 17.38 37.91 8.76
N SER A 733 18.52 38.57 8.56
CA SER A 733 19.07 39.51 9.54
C SER A 733 18.26 40.80 9.61
N VAL A 734 17.79 41.31 8.46
CA VAL A 734 16.89 42.48 8.39
C VAL A 734 15.57 42.20 9.12
N LEU A 735 14.97 41.03 8.91
CA LEU A 735 13.72 40.64 9.56
C LEU A 735 13.90 40.45 11.08
N THR A 736 14.99 39.82 11.50
CA THR A 736 15.32 39.64 12.92
C THR A 736 15.55 41.00 13.60
N ALA A 737 16.28 41.92 12.95
CA ALA A 737 16.51 43.26 13.46
C ALA A 737 15.22 44.09 13.58
N ALA A 738 14.21 43.82 12.74
CA ALA A 738 12.90 44.44 12.84
C ALA A 738 12.04 43.85 13.98
N GLY A 739 12.47 42.77 14.63
CA GLY A 739 11.73 42.11 15.72
C GLY A 739 10.90 40.89 15.28
N CYS A 740 11.08 40.40 14.06
CA CYS A 740 10.42 39.16 13.61
C CYS A 740 11.10 37.92 14.22
N ARG A 741 10.33 36.84 14.43
CA ARG A 741 10.86 35.50 14.72
C ARG A 741 11.15 34.78 13.42
N VAL A 742 12.42 34.53 13.11
CA VAL A 742 12.85 34.03 11.79
C VAL A 742 13.42 32.62 11.87
N ALA A 743 13.00 31.76 10.95
CA ALA A 743 13.60 30.44 10.70
C ALA A 743 13.96 30.28 9.22
N LEU A 744 14.89 29.37 8.93
CA LEU A 744 15.41 29.12 7.58
C LEU A 744 14.92 27.79 7.01
N TYR A 745 14.83 27.71 5.69
CA TYR A 745 14.50 26.48 4.97
C TYR A 745 15.26 26.33 3.65
N THR A 746 15.38 25.09 3.15
CA THR A 746 16.04 24.76 1.87
C THR A 746 15.08 24.53 0.71
N ASN A 747 13.87 24.02 0.97
CA ASN A 747 12.78 23.77 0.00
C ASN A 747 13.06 22.82 -1.16
N ASP A 748 14.01 21.91 -0.99
CA ASP A 748 14.49 21.07 -2.06
C ASP A 748 15.14 19.85 -1.42
N VAL A 749 14.59 18.68 -1.73
CA VAL A 749 14.98 17.40 -1.15
C VAL A 749 16.45 17.08 -1.47
N GLU A 750 16.95 17.54 -2.61
CA GLU A 750 18.32 17.33 -3.04
C GLU A 750 19.32 18.23 -2.31
N VAL A 751 18.89 19.33 -1.69
CA VAL A 751 19.78 20.23 -0.94
C VAL A 751 19.35 20.42 0.51
N THR A 752 18.41 19.61 1.02
CA THR A 752 18.02 19.59 2.44
C THR A 752 19.23 19.44 3.36
N ARG A 753 20.19 18.57 2.98
CA ARG A 753 21.48 18.38 3.68
C ARG A 753 22.31 19.68 3.79
N ASN A 754 22.03 20.70 3.00
CA ASN A 754 22.81 21.94 2.99
C ASN A 754 22.32 23.01 3.97
N LEU A 755 21.26 22.74 4.75
CA LEU A 755 20.76 23.70 5.74
C LEU A 755 21.85 24.24 6.70
N PRO A 756 22.80 23.44 7.20
CA PRO A 756 23.88 23.96 8.06
C PRO A 756 24.84 24.92 7.36
N PHE A 757 24.94 24.89 6.03
CA PHE A 757 25.72 25.88 5.28
C PHE A 757 24.93 27.17 5.04
N GLN A 758 23.60 27.12 5.18
CA GLN A 758 22.68 28.24 5.01
C GLN A 758 22.42 29.01 6.32
N ALA A 759 22.55 28.35 7.47
CA ALA A 759 22.45 28.94 8.80
C ALA A 759 23.77 29.60 9.22
#